data_AF-A0A410PSQ0-F1
#
_entry.id   AF-A0A410PSQ0-F1
#
_cell.length_a   1.000
_cell.length_b   1.000
_cell.length_c   1.000
_cell.angle_alpha   90.00
_cell.angle_beta   90.00
_cell.angle_gamma   90.00
#
_symmetry.space_group_name_H-M   'P 1'
#
loop_
_entity.id
_entity.type
_entity.pdbx_description
1 polymer ?
#
loop_
_entity_poly.entity_id
_entity_poly.type
_entity_poly.pdbx_seq_one_letter_code
_entity_poly.pdbx_strand_id
1 'polypeptide(L)'
;MVEYNTKDIYKAIDAAELVSFDIFDTLLIRPFARPTDLFWYMEKFFDISGFAKERIEQEHLCRIELHEKEEITFERIYDRIPKYRELADCELGTELKLSLPNAELLKIYLYAQEKNKRIVLISDMYLPEPTICQMLKKNGYNNYDKLYLSCTVGLTKSTGNLYQYMLEDQKILAGSVVHIGDNYESDFLMPRQLGMKSCYYPKLIDRYFNQNSQMEILLNEHIGDISFSAVVMQLAKRFAQGYTSYWERFGYEYGGPVIWAYMKWLEERLTTEHNDITDIFFVARDGYLLKKAFEKITVNHDISTHYVYAPRLLFLICGLKEDKTPEDWAILMNYYRDELNLDRGTVLTDNIIESKKELLEKFCKREKDNYQKYLKTLIKTTEPHIAVVDTATEAYSSQRLLDAVLNRRTQGFWWIKLHKARVNFPNYLADSFSTVEWHDIKNWDLMELIMTAPELPIVTVRNNTPVYKEADDRDKKRIEIFSSLAPSALKFVDDILSNPATDLLKLDSSNLADWINSFLENPSREDVDAFRSVYHAYDPGHSLYRNVIPLWYNDELKMQYPVRLGKLEKIKTCLSLLKNDRATLKHRVKSVYAGKPRLLVAMGNLYRFLRSIKNAVLMSRKGCSQMLIMLKSYLPASSRSFHGRMNNLDGQLAEIQRWFVEERQVNEEKRQIFEKNGRDLEKLQLRLGEISDTQLKLTQQISELYLQIVQLLSGIQSKSAQQISEIHSEIQTKLEQQILELSPSLERSQKSLDRMESALSTINYEQLIRGMQWCMSTATLHRESFLQYKNKYAGKTVVLCGAAHSLNYYDPIEGAVHVALNRAFLYDKVNFDYIFVQDFEGIAHVTEELKQYKGNNCVKFFGTQNGWNGKEIPVTYAEQCRAIRFNTDLFGINNNLTHSELAYDIATYPLGNFFSIAFPALQFVLYTNPAKVYLVGNDFAPTGYFTNLNSTREQIEHEDDDKIKYWSHDYIWGFWIKFYDFAKAYYPDTEFISVNPVALKGLFRDEYTECYLKDHPETVHNSKENH
;
A
#
# COMPACT_ATOMS: atom_id res chain seq x y z
N MET A 1 -5.56 -21.38 -26.07
CA MET A 1 -4.53 -22.07 -25.27
C MET A 1 -4.62 -23.54 -25.58
N VAL A 2 -3.52 -24.19 -25.98
CA VAL A 2 -3.47 -25.66 -26.07
C VAL A 2 -3.47 -26.15 -24.62
N GLU A 3 -4.53 -26.83 -24.19
CA GLU A 3 -4.61 -27.34 -22.82
C GLU A 3 -3.54 -28.43 -22.61
N TYR A 4 -2.72 -28.23 -21.59
CA TYR A 4 -1.79 -29.24 -21.09
C TYR A 4 -2.57 -30.41 -20.49
N ASN A 5 -2.34 -31.63 -20.99
CA ASN A 5 -3.01 -32.83 -20.51
C ASN A 5 -2.05 -34.03 -20.49
N THR A 6 -1.74 -34.53 -19.30
CA THR A 6 -0.89 -35.72 -19.10
C THR A 6 -1.39 -36.93 -19.88
N LYS A 7 -2.71 -37.12 -20.01
CA LYS A 7 -3.29 -38.24 -20.76
C LYS A 7 -2.92 -38.21 -22.24
N ASP A 8 -2.81 -37.03 -22.82
CA ASP A 8 -2.45 -36.88 -24.23
C ASP A 8 -0.96 -37.10 -24.45
N ILE A 9 -0.12 -36.77 -23.46
CA ILE A 9 1.30 -37.14 -23.45
C ILE A 9 1.45 -38.66 -23.45
N TYR A 10 0.75 -39.38 -22.57
CA TYR A 10 0.81 -40.85 -22.52
C TYR A 10 0.38 -41.49 -23.85
N LYS A 11 -0.72 -41.01 -24.46
CA LYS A 11 -1.17 -41.49 -25.78
C LYS A 11 -0.14 -41.21 -26.89
N ALA A 12 0.48 -40.04 -26.86
CA ALA A 12 1.48 -39.68 -27.86
C ALA A 12 2.73 -40.56 -27.74
N ILE A 13 3.15 -40.88 -26.50
CA ILE A 13 4.22 -41.85 -26.22
C ILE A 13 3.85 -43.23 -26.76
N ASP A 14 2.65 -43.74 -26.47
CA ASP A 14 2.21 -45.05 -26.94
C ASP A 14 2.27 -45.18 -28.46
N ALA A 15 1.92 -44.10 -29.18
CA ALA A 15 1.90 -44.02 -30.64
C ALA A 15 3.23 -43.62 -31.30
N ALA A 16 4.31 -43.44 -30.55
CA ALA A 16 5.64 -43.10 -31.05
C ALA A 16 6.59 -44.30 -30.97
N GLU A 17 7.61 -44.34 -31.82
CA GLU A 17 8.72 -45.31 -31.71
C GLU A 17 9.85 -44.74 -30.85
N LEU A 18 10.07 -43.43 -30.94
CA LEU A 18 11.09 -42.70 -30.19
C LEU A 18 10.46 -41.49 -29.49
N VAL A 19 10.81 -41.32 -28.23
CA VAL A 19 10.38 -40.18 -27.40
C VAL A 19 11.60 -39.30 -27.15
N SER A 20 11.46 -38.03 -27.51
CA SER A 20 12.47 -37.01 -27.26
C SER A 20 12.00 -36.09 -26.14
N PHE A 21 12.86 -35.81 -25.17
CA PHE A 21 12.55 -34.87 -24.09
C PHE A 21 13.51 -33.68 -24.12
N ASP A 22 12.95 -32.49 -23.86
CA ASP A 22 13.76 -31.37 -23.39
C ASP A 22 14.29 -31.60 -21.96
N ILE A 23 15.36 -30.90 -21.57
CA ILE A 23 16.03 -31.09 -20.29
C ILE A 23 15.65 -30.02 -19.26
N PHE A 24 15.88 -28.74 -19.51
CA PHE A 24 15.81 -27.68 -18.49
C PHE A 24 14.42 -27.05 -18.45
N ASP A 25 13.88 -26.84 -17.26
CA ASP A 25 12.47 -26.46 -17.02
C ASP A 25 11.44 -27.54 -17.47
N THR A 26 11.90 -28.60 -18.16
CA THR A 26 11.16 -29.83 -18.48
C THR A 26 11.48 -30.99 -17.53
N LEU A 27 12.62 -31.68 -17.68
CA LEU A 27 13.01 -32.83 -16.84
C LEU A 27 13.69 -32.40 -15.54
N LEU A 28 14.52 -31.36 -15.62
CA LEU A 28 15.28 -30.78 -14.52
C LEU A 28 14.77 -29.38 -14.23
N ILE A 29 14.52 -29.11 -12.96
CA ILE A 29 14.13 -27.79 -12.46
C ILE A 29 15.16 -27.29 -11.44
N ARG A 30 15.16 -25.98 -11.21
CA ARG A 30 15.95 -25.33 -10.16
C ARG A 30 15.05 -24.94 -8.99
N PRO A 31 15.60 -24.68 -7.79
CA PRO A 31 14.83 -24.20 -6.64
C PRO A 31 14.50 -22.70 -6.73
N PHE A 32 14.58 -22.08 -7.91
CA PHE A 32 14.35 -20.65 -8.14
C PHE A 32 13.33 -20.44 -9.25
N ALA A 33 12.61 -19.32 -9.19
CA ALA A 33 11.60 -18.96 -10.18
C ALA A 33 12.21 -18.54 -11.53
N ARG A 34 13.44 -18.00 -11.55
CA ARG A 34 14.17 -17.67 -12.78
C ARG A 34 15.50 -18.42 -12.86
N PRO A 35 15.91 -18.92 -14.05
CA PRO A 35 17.21 -19.57 -14.23
C PRO A 35 18.40 -18.70 -13.82
N THR A 36 18.31 -17.39 -14.09
CA THR A 36 19.35 -16.40 -13.77
C THR A 36 19.57 -16.19 -12.27
N ASP A 37 18.61 -16.59 -11.42
CA ASP A 37 18.72 -16.44 -9.96
C ASP A 37 19.79 -17.36 -9.36
N LEU A 38 20.23 -18.39 -10.09
CA LEU A 38 21.41 -19.18 -9.74
C LEU A 38 22.68 -18.32 -9.63
N PHE A 39 22.85 -17.32 -10.51
CA PHE A 39 24.03 -16.47 -10.47
C PHE A 39 23.98 -15.48 -9.30
N TRP A 40 22.80 -14.96 -8.97
CA TRP A 40 22.59 -14.14 -7.77
C TRP A 40 22.81 -14.97 -6.50
N TYR A 41 22.40 -16.24 -6.51
CA TYR A 41 22.69 -17.18 -5.43
C TYR A 41 24.20 -17.38 -5.26
N MET A 42 24.93 -17.61 -6.35
CA MET A 42 26.39 -17.75 -6.31
C MET A 42 27.08 -16.48 -5.81
N GLU A 43 26.67 -15.31 -6.30
CA GLU A 43 27.21 -14.02 -5.85
C GLU A 43 27.08 -13.84 -4.33
N LYS A 44 25.92 -14.19 -3.76
CA LYS A 44 25.70 -14.14 -2.30
C LYS A 44 26.44 -15.25 -1.55
N PHE A 45 26.46 -16.47 -2.08
CA PHE A 45 27.06 -17.63 -1.41
C PHE A 45 28.58 -17.54 -1.33
N PHE A 46 29.22 -17.07 -2.41
CA PHE A 46 30.67 -16.92 -2.47
C PHE A 46 31.17 -15.52 -2.06
N ASP A 47 30.26 -14.60 -1.75
CA ASP A 47 30.53 -13.20 -1.39
C ASP A 47 31.31 -12.43 -2.49
N ILE A 48 30.80 -12.48 -3.73
CA ILE A 48 31.49 -11.94 -4.92
C ILE A 48 30.62 -10.94 -5.67
N SER A 49 30.62 -9.70 -5.19
CA SER A 49 29.79 -8.63 -5.74
C SER A 49 30.00 -8.39 -7.25
N GLY A 50 28.89 -8.22 -7.97
CA GLY A 50 28.84 -7.89 -9.38
C GLY A 50 28.98 -9.07 -10.35
N PHE A 51 29.30 -10.28 -9.85
CA PHE A 51 29.43 -11.49 -10.66
C PHE A 51 28.17 -11.79 -11.46
N ALA A 52 27.00 -11.79 -10.82
CA ALA A 52 25.76 -12.25 -11.43
C ALA A 52 25.39 -11.40 -12.64
N LYS A 53 25.44 -10.08 -12.49
CA LYS A 53 25.14 -9.13 -13.55
C LYS A 53 26.08 -9.29 -14.75
N GLU A 54 27.38 -9.37 -14.49
CA GLU A 54 28.39 -9.48 -15.56
C GLU A 54 28.30 -10.84 -16.27
N ARG A 55 28.08 -11.93 -15.52
CA ARG A 55 27.90 -13.28 -16.03
C ARG A 55 26.67 -13.42 -16.93
N ILE A 56 25.53 -12.83 -16.53
CA ILE A 56 24.30 -12.80 -17.34
C ILE A 56 24.51 -11.96 -18.60
N GLU A 57 25.13 -10.78 -18.46
CA GLU A 57 25.37 -9.88 -19.60
C GLU A 57 26.31 -10.51 -20.64
N GLN A 58 27.41 -11.14 -20.22
CA GLN A 58 28.35 -11.75 -21.17
C GLN A 58 27.75 -12.96 -21.89
N GLU A 59 26.90 -13.76 -21.25
CA GLU A 59 26.18 -14.82 -21.97
C GLU A 59 25.33 -14.23 -23.10
N HIS A 60 24.55 -13.21 -22.79
CA HIS A 60 23.70 -12.53 -23.77
C HIS A 60 24.52 -11.94 -24.92
N LEU A 61 25.63 -11.27 -24.61
CA LEU A 61 26.54 -10.71 -25.63
C LEU A 61 27.18 -11.80 -26.49
N CYS A 62 27.64 -12.90 -25.89
CA CYS A 62 28.19 -14.04 -26.62
C CYS A 62 27.16 -14.58 -27.63
N ARG A 63 25.89 -14.71 -27.25
CA ARG A 63 24.82 -15.18 -28.16
C ARG A 63 24.57 -14.21 -29.32
N ILE A 64 24.67 -12.89 -29.09
CA ILE A 64 24.50 -11.88 -30.15
C ILE A 64 25.70 -11.85 -31.11
N GLU A 65 26.91 -12.04 -30.59
CA GLU A 65 28.17 -12.00 -31.35
C GLU A 65 28.47 -13.31 -32.12
N LEU A 66 27.60 -14.34 -32.03
CA LEU A 66 27.75 -15.56 -32.84
C LEU A 66 27.24 -15.31 -34.27
N HIS A 67 28.16 -15.40 -35.22
CA HIS A 67 27.85 -15.35 -36.65
C HIS A 67 28.06 -16.69 -37.37
N GLU A 68 28.85 -17.60 -36.79
CA GLU A 68 29.33 -18.83 -37.47
C GLU A 68 28.75 -20.14 -36.90
N LYS A 69 28.19 -20.11 -35.69
CA LYS A 69 27.53 -21.25 -35.03
C LYS A 69 26.17 -20.80 -34.52
N GLU A 70 25.29 -21.73 -34.20
CA GLU A 70 23.97 -21.40 -33.63
C GLU A 70 23.99 -21.29 -32.10
N GLU A 71 25.01 -21.86 -31.45
CA GLU A 71 25.08 -21.96 -29.99
C GLU A 71 26.46 -21.63 -29.40
N ILE A 72 26.46 -20.99 -28.23
CA ILE A 72 27.65 -20.67 -27.42
C ILE A 72 28.13 -21.86 -26.58
N THR A 73 29.41 -21.83 -26.17
CA THR A 73 29.95 -22.78 -25.19
C THR A 73 30.14 -22.09 -23.84
N PHE A 74 30.07 -22.88 -22.76
CA PHE A 74 30.42 -22.43 -21.41
C PHE A 74 31.77 -21.71 -21.34
N GLU A 75 32.79 -22.26 -22.02
CA GLU A 75 34.13 -21.68 -22.05
C GLU A 75 34.17 -20.29 -22.67
N ARG A 76 33.44 -20.09 -23.76
CA ARG A 76 33.37 -18.79 -24.42
C ARG A 76 32.75 -17.72 -23.53
N ILE A 77 31.81 -18.09 -22.65
CA ILE A 77 31.25 -17.16 -21.68
C ILE A 77 32.34 -16.76 -20.68
N TYR A 78 33.05 -17.74 -20.09
CA TYR A 78 34.05 -17.47 -19.07
C TYR A 78 35.32 -16.77 -19.57
N ASP A 79 35.67 -16.96 -20.84
CA ASP A 79 36.75 -16.21 -21.50
C ASP A 79 36.44 -14.70 -21.61
N ARG A 80 35.16 -14.31 -21.54
CA ARG A 80 34.71 -12.91 -21.53
C ARG A 80 34.66 -12.29 -20.13
N ILE A 81 34.77 -13.09 -19.08
CA ILE A 81 34.85 -12.67 -17.68
C ILE A 81 36.09 -13.27 -17.01
N PRO A 82 37.31 -12.96 -17.48
CA PRO A 82 38.53 -13.58 -16.98
C PRO A 82 38.73 -13.36 -15.47
N LYS A 83 38.21 -12.25 -14.93
CA LYS A 83 38.19 -11.95 -13.49
C LYS A 83 37.48 -13.03 -12.67
N TYR A 84 36.45 -13.67 -13.23
CA TYR A 84 35.61 -14.65 -12.55
C TYR A 84 35.91 -16.08 -13.02
N ARG A 85 37.02 -16.31 -13.74
CA ARG A 85 37.37 -17.62 -14.31
C ARG A 85 37.42 -18.74 -13.28
N GLU A 86 37.86 -18.44 -12.06
CA GLU A 86 37.91 -19.40 -10.94
C GLU A 86 36.52 -19.87 -10.49
N LEU A 87 35.44 -19.15 -10.82
CA LEU A 87 34.07 -19.52 -10.51
C LEU A 87 33.43 -20.46 -11.53
N ALA A 88 34.14 -20.82 -12.61
CA ALA A 88 33.63 -21.73 -13.63
C ALA A 88 33.26 -23.10 -13.02
N ASP A 89 34.17 -23.72 -12.29
CA ASP A 89 33.91 -24.99 -11.61
C ASP A 89 32.88 -24.83 -10.49
N CYS A 90 32.81 -23.67 -9.84
CA CYS A 90 31.79 -23.34 -8.86
C CYS A 90 30.39 -23.27 -9.49
N GLU A 91 30.22 -22.71 -10.70
CA GLU A 91 28.94 -22.68 -11.43
C GLU A 91 28.49 -24.10 -11.76
N LEU A 92 29.39 -24.92 -12.32
CA LEU A 92 29.09 -26.32 -12.65
C LEU A 92 28.70 -27.14 -11.40
N GLY A 93 29.44 -26.96 -10.30
CA GLY A 93 29.13 -27.58 -9.02
C GLY A 93 27.79 -27.11 -8.44
N THR A 94 27.46 -25.82 -8.59
CA THR A 94 26.20 -25.24 -8.12
C THR A 94 25.01 -25.73 -8.94
N GLU A 95 25.12 -25.77 -10.27
CA GLU A 95 24.12 -26.36 -11.17
C GLU A 95 23.86 -27.83 -10.81
N LEU A 96 24.92 -28.62 -10.60
CA LEU A 96 24.79 -30.00 -10.17
C LEU A 96 24.11 -30.11 -8.81
N LYS A 97 24.52 -29.31 -7.81
CA LYS A 97 23.95 -29.31 -6.46
C LYS A 97 22.45 -28.97 -6.48
N LEU A 98 22.07 -27.91 -7.20
CA LEU A 98 20.72 -27.34 -7.16
C LEU A 98 19.76 -27.93 -8.20
N SER A 99 20.23 -28.73 -9.15
CA SER A 99 19.31 -29.47 -10.04
C SER A 99 18.43 -30.47 -9.27
N LEU A 100 17.14 -30.41 -9.54
CA LEU A 100 16.09 -31.25 -8.96
C LEU A 100 15.27 -31.92 -10.08
N PRO A 101 14.69 -33.12 -9.86
CA PRO A 101 13.82 -33.73 -10.84
C PRO A 101 12.46 -33.01 -10.87
N ASN A 102 11.93 -32.81 -12.07
CA ASN A 102 10.50 -32.54 -12.22
C ASN A 102 9.72 -33.83 -11.92
N ALA A 103 9.06 -33.89 -10.76
CA ALA A 103 8.39 -35.10 -10.28
C ALA A 103 7.28 -35.62 -11.20
N GLU A 104 6.63 -34.75 -11.98
CA GLU A 104 5.59 -35.14 -12.95
C GLU A 104 6.23 -35.73 -14.21
N LEU A 105 7.25 -35.08 -14.76
CA LEU A 105 7.97 -35.58 -15.94
C LEU A 105 8.78 -36.83 -15.66
N LEU A 106 9.32 -36.99 -14.44
CA LEU A 106 9.99 -38.22 -14.06
C LEU A 106 9.05 -39.42 -14.19
N LYS A 107 7.78 -39.29 -13.79
CA LYS A 107 6.77 -40.34 -14.00
C LYS A 107 6.51 -40.63 -15.48
N ILE A 108 6.47 -39.59 -16.31
CA ILE A 108 6.26 -39.72 -17.76
C ILE A 108 7.46 -40.38 -18.44
N TYR A 109 8.68 -40.00 -18.04
CA TYR A 109 9.92 -40.59 -18.51
C TYR A 109 10.00 -42.09 -18.14
N LEU A 110 9.71 -42.44 -16.87
CA LEU A 110 9.66 -43.83 -16.42
C LEU A 110 8.59 -44.65 -17.16
N TYR A 111 7.44 -44.04 -17.49
CA TYR A 111 6.44 -44.69 -18.33
C TYR A 111 6.94 -44.97 -19.75
N ALA A 112 7.66 -44.03 -20.37
CA ALA A 112 8.25 -44.27 -21.69
C ALA A 112 9.24 -45.44 -21.66
N GLN A 113 10.01 -45.59 -20.57
CA GLN A 113 10.88 -46.74 -20.33
C GLN A 113 10.09 -48.04 -20.16
N GLU A 114 9.03 -48.03 -19.36
CA GLU A 114 8.14 -49.19 -19.16
C GLU A 114 7.52 -49.68 -20.49
N LYS A 115 7.21 -48.74 -21.39
CA LYS A 115 6.72 -49.03 -22.75
C LYS A 115 7.81 -49.41 -23.75
N ASN A 116 9.06 -49.59 -23.30
CA ASN A 116 10.22 -49.95 -24.12
C ASN A 116 10.42 -49.01 -25.31
N LYS A 117 10.13 -47.71 -25.14
CA LYS A 117 10.38 -46.71 -26.17
C LYS A 117 11.87 -46.37 -26.21
N ARG A 118 12.38 -46.04 -27.41
CA ARG A 118 13.69 -45.38 -27.53
C ARG A 118 13.55 -43.98 -26.96
N ILE A 119 14.45 -43.56 -26.08
CA ILE A 119 14.41 -42.26 -25.42
C ILE A 119 15.66 -41.48 -25.75
N VAL A 120 15.50 -40.27 -26.28
CA VAL A 120 16.61 -39.34 -26.48
C VAL A 120 16.34 -38.04 -25.72
N LEU A 121 17.41 -37.37 -25.33
CA LEU A 121 17.35 -36.08 -24.67
C LEU A 121 17.94 -35.02 -25.60
N ILE A 122 17.30 -33.87 -25.71
CA ILE A 122 17.72 -32.79 -26.61
C ILE A 122 17.55 -31.43 -25.93
N SER A 123 18.58 -30.59 -25.91
CA SER A 123 18.51 -29.30 -25.20
C SER A 123 19.35 -28.23 -25.88
N ASP A 124 18.81 -27.01 -25.87
CA ASP A 124 19.56 -25.79 -26.18
C ASP A 124 20.27 -25.34 -24.89
N MET A 125 21.53 -25.71 -24.70
CA MET A 125 22.29 -25.43 -23.48
C MET A 125 23.76 -25.19 -23.77
N TYR A 126 24.38 -24.28 -23.00
CA TYR A 126 25.81 -23.98 -23.05
C TYR A 126 26.68 -24.88 -22.16
N LEU A 127 26.07 -25.59 -21.19
CA LEU A 127 26.77 -26.38 -20.18
C LEU A 127 27.46 -27.61 -20.81
N PRO A 128 28.65 -27.99 -20.32
CA PRO A 128 29.35 -29.17 -20.79
C PRO A 128 28.55 -30.47 -20.61
N GLU A 129 28.64 -31.36 -21.59
CA GLU A 129 27.99 -32.67 -21.58
C GLU A 129 28.25 -33.50 -20.30
N PRO A 130 29.49 -33.59 -19.77
CA PRO A 130 29.75 -34.35 -18.55
C PRO A 130 28.91 -33.87 -17.36
N THR A 131 28.71 -32.55 -17.23
CA THR A 131 27.92 -31.95 -16.15
C THR A 131 26.44 -32.32 -16.29
N ILE A 132 25.88 -32.20 -17.50
CA ILE A 132 24.48 -32.57 -17.76
C ILE A 132 24.24 -34.05 -17.51
N CYS A 133 25.14 -34.94 -17.93
CA CYS A 133 25.06 -36.37 -17.65
C CYS A 133 25.04 -36.67 -16.14
N GLN A 134 25.86 -35.97 -15.34
CA GLN A 134 25.85 -36.09 -13.88
C GLN A 134 24.54 -35.59 -13.27
N MET A 135 24.00 -34.45 -13.76
CA MET A 135 22.72 -33.90 -13.30
C MET A 135 21.56 -34.86 -13.59
N LEU A 136 21.49 -35.41 -14.81
CA LEU A 136 20.46 -36.37 -15.20
C LEU A 136 20.52 -37.64 -14.34
N LYS A 137 21.73 -38.19 -14.16
CA LYS A 137 21.95 -39.38 -13.33
C LYS A 137 21.56 -39.17 -11.87
N LYS A 138 21.99 -38.04 -11.28
CA LYS A 138 21.65 -37.65 -9.90
C LYS A 138 20.13 -37.60 -9.69
N ASN A 139 19.40 -37.14 -10.69
CA ASN A 139 17.95 -36.90 -10.62
C ASN A 139 17.09 -38.06 -11.16
N GLY A 140 17.68 -39.24 -11.42
CA GLY A 140 16.96 -40.47 -11.76
C GLY A 140 16.75 -40.74 -13.26
N TYR A 141 17.32 -39.94 -14.16
CA TYR A 141 17.19 -40.08 -15.62
C TYR A 141 18.35 -40.92 -16.20
N ASN A 142 18.37 -42.22 -15.86
CA ASN A 142 19.55 -43.07 -16.09
C ASN A 142 19.58 -43.82 -17.43
N ASN A 143 18.43 -44.11 -18.05
CA ASN A 143 18.37 -44.96 -19.25
C ASN A 143 17.72 -44.21 -20.42
N TYR A 144 18.57 -43.59 -21.23
CA TYR A 144 18.25 -42.97 -22.51
C TYR A 144 19.31 -43.40 -23.53
N ASP A 145 18.93 -43.47 -24.80
CA ASP A 145 19.78 -43.95 -25.89
C ASP A 145 20.86 -42.93 -26.26
N LYS A 146 20.53 -41.64 -26.30
CA LYS A 146 21.45 -40.58 -26.71
C LYS A 146 21.07 -39.19 -26.18
N LEU A 147 22.07 -38.35 -25.98
CA LEU A 147 21.96 -36.94 -25.59
C LEU A 147 22.42 -36.04 -26.74
N TYR A 148 21.62 -35.04 -27.09
CA TYR A 148 21.90 -34.04 -28.12
C TYR A 148 21.94 -32.65 -27.48
N LEU A 149 23.14 -32.05 -27.42
CA LEU A 149 23.34 -30.72 -26.85
C LEU A 149 23.74 -29.73 -27.93
N SER A 150 23.09 -28.58 -27.93
CA SER A 150 23.37 -27.52 -28.90
C SER A 150 24.82 -27.03 -28.82
N CYS A 151 25.43 -26.94 -27.64
CA CYS A 151 26.82 -26.50 -27.51
C CYS A 151 27.84 -27.53 -28.05
N THR A 152 27.49 -28.82 -28.04
CA THR A 152 28.35 -29.90 -28.55
C THR A 152 28.27 -29.98 -30.07
N VAL A 153 27.05 -29.90 -30.63
CA VAL A 153 26.81 -30.05 -32.08
C VAL A 153 26.97 -28.72 -32.83
N GLY A 154 26.71 -27.59 -32.16
CA GLY A 154 26.69 -26.25 -32.75
C GLY A 154 25.38 -25.87 -33.45
N LEU A 155 24.32 -26.66 -33.27
CA LEU A 155 22.98 -26.51 -33.86
C LEU A 155 21.94 -26.39 -32.73
N THR A 156 20.87 -25.63 -32.94
CA THR A 156 19.83 -25.41 -31.92
C THR A 156 18.48 -26.03 -32.29
N LYS A 157 17.63 -26.26 -31.28
CA LYS A 157 16.22 -26.60 -31.45
C LYS A 157 15.46 -25.45 -32.09
N SER A 158 15.82 -24.21 -31.72
CA SER A 158 15.13 -22.98 -32.18
C SER A 158 15.12 -22.80 -33.70
N THR A 159 16.15 -23.27 -34.40
CA THR A 159 16.24 -23.26 -35.87
C THR A 159 15.67 -24.52 -36.52
N GLY A 160 15.40 -25.57 -35.72
CA GLY A 160 15.04 -26.92 -36.18
C GLY A 160 16.23 -27.80 -36.54
N ASN A 161 17.45 -27.25 -36.67
CA ASN A 161 18.60 -27.98 -37.20
C ASN A 161 19.09 -29.09 -36.24
N LEU A 162 18.98 -28.89 -34.93
CA LEU A 162 19.32 -29.95 -33.97
C LEU A 162 18.37 -31.14 -34.04
N TYR A 163 17.08 -30.91 -34.33
CA TYR A 163 16.12 -31.99 -34.57
C TYR A 163 16.41 -32.74 -35.87
N GLN A 164 16.73 -32.04 -36.96
CA GLN A 164 17.11 -32.67 -38.23
C GLN A 164 18.33 -33.58 -38.05
N TYR A 165 19.37 -33.06 -37.38
CA TYR A 165 20.56 -33.84 -37.03
C TYR A 165 20.21 -35.09 -36.21
N MET A 166 19.32 -34.97 -35.22
CA MET A 166 18.85 -36.10 -34.42
C MET A 166 18.07 -37.13 -35.25
N LEU A 167 17.19 -36.71 -36.15
CA LEU A 167 16.43 -37.62 -37.03
C LEU A 167 17.34 -38.41 -37.97
N GLU A 168 18.35 -37.74 -38.56
CA GLU A 168 19.34 -38.34 -39.44
C GLU A 168 20.23 -39.36 -38.68
N ASP A 169 20.74 -38.95 -37.52
CA ASP A 169 21.59 -39.80 -36.68
C ASP A 169 20.83 -41.02 -36.12
N GLN A 170 19.56 -40.84 -35.72
CA GLN A 170 18.69 -41.92 -35.24
C GLN A 170 18.07 -42.76 -36.36
N LYS A 171 18.23 -42.34 -37.63
CA LYS A 171 17.67 -42.95 -38.84
C LYS A 171 16.17 -43.23 -38.71
N ILE A 172 15.42 -42.22 -38.26
CA ILE A 172 13.99 -42.34 -37.94
C ILE A 172 13.15 -41.33 -38.71
N LEU A 173 11.92 -41.73 -39.08
CA LEU A 173 10.96 -40.83 -39.70
C LEU A 173 10.40 -39.86 -38.66
N ALA A 174 10.30 -38.58 -39.03
CA ALA A 174 9.80 -37.52 -38.14
C ALA A 174 8.46 -37.88 -37.49
N GLY A 175 7.50 -38.41 -38.26
CA GLY A 175 6.16 -38.78 -37.76
C GLY A 175 6.14 -39.91 -36.72
N SER A 176 7.22 -40.69 -36.60
CA SER A 176 7.41 -41.73 -35.58
C SER A 176 8.00 -41.19 -34.27
N VAL A 177 8.36 -39.91 -34.22
CA VAL A 177 8.92 -39.26 -33.03
C VAL A 177 7.88 -38.36 -32.37
N VAL A 178 7.84 -38.40 -31.03
CA VAL A 178 7.18 -37.37 -30.23
C VAL A 178 8.21 -36.61 -29.40
N HIS A 179 8.19 -35.29 -29.46
CA HIS A 179 8.98 -34.44 -28.58
C HIS A 179 8.13 -33.85 -27.45
N ILE A 180 8.66 -33.80 -26.23
CA ILE A 180 8.01 -33.28 -25.02
C ILE A 180 8.93 -32.21 -24.41
N GLY A 181 8.45 -30.98 -24.30
CA GLY A 181 9.23 -29.86 -23.75
C GLY A 181 8.38 -28.64 -23.41
N ASP A 182 9.01 -27.65 -22.78
CA ASP A 182 8.35 -26.51 -22.16
C ASP A 182 8.35 -25.22 -22.97
N ASN A 183 9.19 -25.12 -24.00
CA ASN A 183 9.21 -23.95 -24.85
C ASN A 183 8.21 -24.11 -26.00
N TYR A 184 7.24 -23.21 -26.08
CA TYR A 184 6.20 -23.30 -27.11
C TYR A 184 6.76 -23.21 -28.54
N GLU A 185 7.77 -22.38 -28.77
CA GLU A 185 8.37 -22.20 -30.09
C GLU A 185 9.31 -23.35 -30.45
N SER A 186 10.32 -23.61 -29.62
CA SER A 186 11.35 -24.60 -29.93
C SER A 186 10.92 -26.04 -29.70
N ASP A 187 10.04 -26.33 -28.75
CA ASP A 187 9.70 -27.71 -28.36
C ASP A 187 8.31 -28.12 -28.86
N PHE A 188 7.42 -27.17 -29.12
CA PHE A 188 6.10 -27.50 -29.65
C PHE A 188 5.98 -27.21 -31.15
N LEU A 189 6.28 -25.98 -31.60
CA LEU A 189 6.10 -25.60 -33.00
C LEU A 189 7.19 -26.15 -33.92
N MET A 190 8.49 -26.04 -33.57
CA MET A 190 9.57 -26.49 -34.45
C MET A 190 9.50 -27.97 -34.81
N PRO A 191 9.31 -28.92 -33.86
CA PRO A 191 9.19 -30.33 -34.20
C PRO A 191 8.04 -30.60 -35.18
N ARG A 192 6.90 -29.92 -35.02
CA ARG A 192 5.74 -30.05 -35.92
C ARG A 192 6.02 -29.55 -37.33
N GLN A 193 6.77 -28.46 -37.46
CA GLN A 193 7.17 -27.95 -38.77
C GLN A 193 8.07 -28.95 -39.52
N LEU A 194 8.81 -29.78 -38.79
CA LEU A 194 9.63 -30.87 -39.34
C LEU A 194 8.85 -32.19 -39.51
N GLY A 195 7.55 -32.21 -39.23
CA GLY A 195 6.70 -33.40 -39.36
C GLY A 195 6.72 -34.35 -38.16
N MET A 196 7.33 -33.95 -37.03
CA MET A 196 7.30 -34.69 -35.77
C MET A 196 5.99 -34.44 -35.00
N LYS A 197 5.66 -35.34 -34.08
CA LYS A 197 4.64 -35.07 -33.05
C LYS A 197 5.29 -34.25 -31.93
N SER A 198 4.51 -33.40 -31.27
CA SER A 198 4.98 -32.67 -30.09
C SER A 198 3.89 -32.47 -29.05
N CYS A 199 4.31 -32.49 -27.79
CA CYS A 199 3.51 -32.23 -26.61
C CYS A 199 4.10 -31.06 -25.83
N TYR A 200 3.32 -29.99 -25.68
CA TYR A 200 3.71 -28.82 -24.90
C TYR A 200 3.51 -29.08 -23.40
N TYR A 201 4.59 -28.92 -22.62
CA TYR A 201 4.59 -29.01 -21.16
C TYR A 201 4.96 -27.64 -20.56
N PRO A 202 4.00 -26.74 -20.27
CA PRO A 202 4.33 -25.42 -19.75
C PRO A 202 5.16 -25.50 -18.47
N LYS A 203 6.12 -24.57 -18.31
CA LYS A 203 6.97 -24.49 -17.12
C LYS A 203 6.14 -24.48 -15.85
N LEU A 204 6.67 -25.11 -14.80
CA LEU A 204 6.00 -25.18 -13.50
C LEU A 204 5.64 -23.79 -12.96
N ILE A 205 6.54 -22.84 -13.07
CA ILE A 205 6.35 -21.46 -12.60
C ILE A 205 5.25 -20.73 -13.39
N ASP A 206 5.22 -20.90 -14.71
CA ASP A 206 4.20 -20.29 -15.58
C ASP A 206 2.80 -20.83 -15.26
N ARG A 207 2.69 -22.13 -14.95
CA ARG A 207 1.41 -22.72 -14.50
C ARG A 207 0.91 -22.07 -13.21
N TYR A 208 1.81 -21.75 -12.29
CA TYR A 208 1.47 -21.07 -11.04
C TYR A 208 1.06 -19.62 -11.28
N PHE A 209 1.80 -18.85 -12.09
CA PHE A 209 1.47 -17.45 -12.41
C PHE A 209 0.18 -17.28 -13.19
N ASN A 210 -0.18 -18.24 -14.06
CA ASN A 210 -1.46 -18.22 -14.75
C ASN A 210 -2.66 -18.21 -13.79
N GLN A 211 -2.51 -18.73 -12.56
CA GLN A 211 -3.55 -18.67 -11.52
C GLN A 211 -3.26 -17.63 -10.43
N ASN A 212 -2.00 -17.17 -10.33
CA ASN A 212 -1.51 -16.25 -9.32
C ASN A 212 -0.72 -15.09 -9.94
N SER A 213 -1.32 -14.38 -10.89
CA SER A 213 -0.66 -13.30 -11.65
C SER A 213 -0.11 -12.18 -10.77
N GLN A 214 -0.71 -11.94 -9.60
CA GLN A 214 -0.18 -10.98 -8.63
C GLN A 214 1.17 -11.40 -8.05
N MET A 215 1.41 -12.71 -7.88
CA MET A 215 2.70 -13.20 -7.43
C MET A 215 3.78 -13.05 -8.50
N GLU A 216 3.41 -13.09 -9.77
CA GLU A 216 4.33 -12.77 -10.88
C GLU A 216 4.75 -11.30 -10.85
N ILE A 217 3.79 -10.39 -10.65
CA ILE A 217 4.05 -8.96 -10.52
C ILE A 217 4.97 -8.70 -9.34
N LEU A 218 4.66 -9.27 -8.18
CA LEU A 218 5.44 -9.09 -6.97
C LEU A 218 6.87 -9.66 -7.12
N LEU A 219 7.04 -10.84 -7.70
CA LEU A 219 8.38 -11.38 -8.02
C LEU A 219 9.18 -10.45 -8.97
N ASN A 220 8.51 -9.73 -9.86
CA ASN A 220 9.14 -8.76 -10.76
C ASN A 220 9.55 -7.45 -10.06
N GLU A 221 9.02 -7.17 -8.87
CA GLU A 221 9.44 -6.05 -8.02
C GLU A 221 10.69 -6.44 -7.18
N HIS A 222 10.87 -7.72 -6.87
CA HIS A 222 12.01 -8.26 -6.11
C HIS A 222 13.08 -8.95 -7.00
N ILE A 223 13.51 -8.30 -8.09
CA ILE A 223 14.57 -8.86 -8.96
C ILE A 223 15.90 -8.99 -8.20
N GLY A 224 16.52 -10.16 -8.25
CA GLY A 224 17.78 -10.46 -7.57
C GLY A 224 17.61 -10.94 -6.13
N ASP A 225 16.39 -10.92 -5.59
CA ASP A 225 16.09 -11.53 -4.30
C ASP A 225 15.91 -13.05 -4.44
N ILE A 226 16.98 -13.77 -4.13
CA ILE A 226 17.02 -15.23 -4.23
C ILE A 226 16.08 -15.91 -3.24
N SER A 227 15.86 -15.31 -2.06
CA SER A 227 15.00 -15.87 -1.02
C SER A 227 13.56 -15.83 -1.51
N PHE A 228 13.16 -14.66 -2.02
CA PHE A 228 11.83 -14.44 -2.58
C PHE A 228 11.57 -15.37 -3.76
N SER A 229 12.51 -15.43 -4.72
CA SER A 229 12.42 -16.31 -5.90
C SER A 229 12.29 -17.79 -5.54
N ALA A 230 13.06 -18.26 -4.55
CA ALA A 230 13.00 -19.65 -4.13
C ALA A 230 11.70 -20.00 -3.40
N VAL A 231 11.17 -19.09 -2.58
CA VAL A 231 9.87 -19.27 -1.92
C VAL A 231 8.77 -19.35 -2.97
N VAL A 232 8.74 -18.45 -3.96
CA VAL A 232 7.75 -18.52 -5.06
C VAL A 232 7.86 -19.84 -5.82
N MET A 233 9.07 -20.31 -6.12
CA MET A 233 9.25 -21.61 -6.79
C MET A 233 8.78 -22.78 -5.92
N GLN A 234 8.98 -22.71 -4.60
CA GLN A 234 8.46 -23.70 -3.67
C GLN A 234 6.92 -23.69 -3.63
N LEU A 235 6.28 -22.51 -3.70
CA LEU A 235 4.83 -22.42 -3.87
C LEU A 235 4.36 -23.04 -5.17
N ALA A 236 5.04 -22.76 -6.29
CA ALA A 236 4.69 -23.35 -7.59
C ALA A 236 4.77 -24.89 -7.56
N LYS A 237 5.80 -25.46 -6.90
CA LYS A 237 5.92 -26.91 -6.67
C LYS A 237 4.75 -27.47 -5.86
N ARG A 238 4.35 -26.81 -4.77
CA ARG A 238 3.21 -27.26 -3.96
C ARG A 238 1.90 -27.14 -4.74
N PHE A 239 1.73 -26.04 -5.47
CA PHE A 239 0.56 -25.77 -6.29
C PHE A 239 0.33 -26.89 -7.33
N ALA A 240 1.38 -27.37 -8.01
CA ALA A 240 1.26 -28.49 -8.95
C ALA A 240 0.88 -29.84 -8.29
N GLN A 241 1.10 -29.99 -6.98
CA GLN A 241 0.62 -31.15 -6.21
C GLN A 241 -0.84 -30.99 -5.77
N GLY A 242 -1.38 -29.77 -5.81
CA GLY A 242 -2.75 -29.44 -5.42
C GLY A 242 -2.97 -29.26 -3.92
N TYR A 243 -4.06 -28.57 -3.58
CA TYR A 243 -4.54 -28.36 -2.22
C TYR A 243 -5.91 -29.03 -2.03
N THR A 244 -6.20 -29.50 -0.83
CA THR A 244 -7.47 -30.15 -0.47
C THR A 244 -8.52 -29.16 0.04
N SER A 245 -8.10 -28.00 0.54
CA SER A 245 -8.99 -26.94 1.02
C SER A 245 -8.38 -25.54 0.86
N TYR A 246 -9.22 -24.52 0.94
CA TYR A 246 -8.82 -23.12 0.95
C TYR A 246 -7.81 -22.82 2.07
N TRP A 247 -8.11 -23.25 3.31
CA TRP A 247 -7.28 -22.95 4.47
C TRP A 247 -5.95 -23.71 4.47
N GLU A 248 -5.91 -24.89 3.82
CA GLU A 248 -4.63 -25.55 3.54
C GLU A 248 -3.78 -24.72 2.56
N ARG A 249 -4.36 -24.21 1.48
CA ARG A 249 -3.65 -23.31 0.54
C ARG A 249 -3.15 -22.07 1.26
N PHE A 250 -4.05 -21.38 1.97
CA PHE A 250 -3.73 -20.16 2.70
C PHE A 250 -2.62 -20.38 3.75
N GLY A 251 -2.69 -21.49 4.49
CA GLY A 251 -1.66 -21.87 5.45
C GLY A 251 -0.29 -22.09 4.80
N TYR A 252 -0.24 -22.70 3.62
CA TYR A 252 1.03 -22.92 2.91
C TYR A 252 1.59 -21.65 2.27
N GLU A 253 0.74 -20.90 1.55
CA GLU A 253 1.18 -19.78 0.70
C GLU A 253 1.42 -18.48 1.47
N TYR A 254 0.78 -18.30 2.63
CA TYR A 254 0.92 -17.10 3.46
C TYR A 254 1.42 -17.42 4.86
N GLY A 255 0.82 -18.42 5.53
CA GLY A 255 1.22 -18.79 6.89
C GLY A 255 2.66 -19.32 6.97
N GLY A 256 3.03 -20.20 6.03
CA GLY A 256 4.36 -20.79 5.93
C GLY A 256 5.49 -19.76 5.81
N PRO A 257 5.47 -18.87 4.79
CA PRO A 257 6.48 -17.83 4.63
C PRO A 257 6.64 -16.94 5.86
N VAL A 258 5.52 -16.55 6.49
CA VAL A 258 5.51 -15.72 7.71
C VAL A 258 6.24 -16.38 8.86
N ILE A 259 5.88 -17.62 9.20
CA ILE A 259 6.49 -18.32 10.35
C ILE A 259 7.94 -18.72 10.05
N TRP A 260 8.27 -19.08 8.81
CA TRP A 260 9.63 -19.39 8.39
C TRP A 260 10.55 -18.18 8.58
N ALA A 261 10.18 -17.04 8.01
CA ALA A 261 11.00 -15.85 8.02
C ALA A 261 11.30 -15.37 9.44
N TYR A 262 10.26 -15.27 10.28
CA TYR A 262 10.42 -14.79 11.65
C TYR A 262 11.22 -15.75 12.53
N MET A 263 10.98 -17.07 12.40
CA MET A 263 11.72 -18.06 13.18
C MET A 263 13.15 -18.26 12.70
N LYS A 264 13.41 -18.10 11.40
CA LYS A 264 14.77 -18.13 10.87
C LYS A 264 15.57 -16.91 11.35
N TRP A 265 14.95 -15.73 11.37
CA TRP A 265 15.55 -14.55 11.98
C TRP A 265 15.84 -14.74 13.47
N LEU A 266 14.91 -15.33 14.23
CA LEU A 266 15.11 -15.61 15.66
C LEU A 266 16.29 -16.57 15.88
N GLU A 267 16.36 -17.66 15.12
CA GLU A 267 17.47 -18.63 15.20
C GLU A 267 18.83 -17.97 14.93
N GLU A 268 18.89 -17.05 13.97
CA GLU A 268 20.10 -16.28 13.68
C GLU A 268 20.49 -15.34 14.82
N ARG A 269 19.53 -14.64 15.42
CA ARG A 269 19.79 -13.76 16.57
C ARG A 269 20.30 -14.55 17.77
N LEU A 270 19.72 -15.71 18.04
CA LEU A 270 20.15 -16.58 19.14
C LEU A 270 21.56 -17.13 18.93
N THR A 271 21.92 -17.49 17.69
CA THR A 271 23.24 -18.05 17.40
C THR A 271 24.34 -16.99 17.32
N THR A 272 24.01 -15.77 16.89
CA THR A 272 25.00 -14.71 16.63
C THR A 272 25.14 -13.69 17.76
N GLU A 273 24.04 -13.33 18.42
CA GLU A 273 23.98 -12.21 19.38
C GLU A 273 23.56 -12.64 20.80
N HIS A 274 22.78 -13.72 20.95
CA HIS A 274 22.18 -14.14 22.23
C HIS A 274 22.42 -15.63 22.53
N ASN A 275 23.68 -16.07 22.45
CA ASN A 275 24.07 -17.47 22.66
C ASN A 275 24.01 -17.95 24.12
N ASP A 276 23.71 -17.03 25.05
CA ASP A 276 23.55 -17.26 26.47
C ASP A 276 22.12 -17.66 26.85
N ILE A 277 21.15 -17.54 25.94
CA ILE A 277 19.75 -17.90 26.17
C ILE A 277 19.58 -19.42 26.28
N THR A 278 18.96 -19.86 27.38
CA THR A 278 18.72 -21.28 27.68
C THR A 278 17.25 -21.68 27.54
N ASP A 279 16.33 -20.73 27.69
CA ASP A 279 14.90 -20.98 27.73
C ASP A 279 14.16 -19.93 26.88
N ILE A 280 13.25 -20.38 26.00
CA ILE A 280 12.43 -19.49 25.17
C ILE A 280 10.96 -19.70 25.48
N PHE A 281 10.29 -18.63 25.88
CA PHE A 281 8.87 -18.59 26.16
C PHE A 281 8.13 -18.09 24.92
N PHE A 282 7.42 -19.00 24.26
CA PHE A 282 6.46 -18.69 23.21
C PHE A 282 5.11 -18.41 23.85
N VAL A 283 4.69 -17.14 23.79
CA VAL A 283 3.44 -16.70 24.41
C VAL A 283 2.24 -17.34 23.71
N ALA A 284 1.27 -17.82 24.47
CA ALA A 284 0.07 -18.45 23.97
C ALA A 284 -0.76 -17.54 23.05
N ARG A 285 -1.64 -18.13 22.24
CA ARG A 285 -2.27 -17.53 21.05
C ARG A 285 -1.27 -17.40 19.90
N ASP A 286 -0.35 -16.44 19.93
CA ASP A 286 0.48 -16.11 18.75
C ASP A 286 1.81 -16.89 18.68
N GLY A 287 2.18 -17.61 19.74
CA GLY A 287 3.42 -18.38 19.81
C GLY A 287 3.27 -19.87 19.54
N TYR A 288 2.04 -20.40 19.37
CA TYR A 288 1.84 -21.84 19.20
C TYR A 288 2.49 -22.38 17.93
N LEU A 289 2.17 -21.76 16.80
CA LEU A 289 2.70 -22.18 15.51
C LEU A 289 4.19 -21.83 15.39
N LEU A 290 4.59 -20.67 15.93
CA LEU A 290 5.97 -20.23 15.98
C LEU A 290 6.86 -21.20 16.75
N LYS A 291 6.43 -21.67 17.93
CA LYS A 291 7.16 -22.68 18.71
C LYS A 291 7.40 -23.94 17.88
N LYS A 292 6.36 -24.47 17.24
CA LYS A 292 6.46 -25.69 16.42
C LYS A 292 7.38 -25.52 15.22
N ALA A 293 7.36 -24.35 14.58
CA ALA A 293 8.27 -24.03 13.49
C ALA A 293 9.71 -23.90 14.01
N PHE A 294 9.91 -23.19 15.13
CA PHE A 294 11.22 -23.03 15.74
C PHE A 294 11.86 -24.36 16.15
N GLU A 295 11.09 -25.28 16.73
CA GLU A 295 11.58 -26.62 17.09
C GLU A 295 12.04 -27.45 15.88
N LYS A 296 11.56 -27.12 14.67
CA LYS A 296 12.02 -27.72 13.41
C LYS A 296 13.24 -26.99 12.82
N ILE A 297 13.35 -25.68 13.04
CA ILE A 297 14.37 -24.81 12.45
C ILE A 297 15.64 -24.78 13.30
N THR A 298 15.52 -24.83 14.63
CA THR A 298 16.65 -24.65 15.54
C THR A 298 17.71 -25.73 15.36
N VAL A 299 18.96 -25.29 15.25
CA VAL A 299 20.14 -26.18 15.23
C VAL A 299 20.71 -26.40 16.64
N ASN A 300 20.30 -25.58 17.62
CA ASN A 300 20.70 -25.71 19.02
C ASN A 300 19.63 -26.49 19.79
N HIS A 301 19.96 -27.74 20.13
CA HIS A 301 19.07 -28.64 20.88
C HIS A 301 19.12 -28.46 22.40
N ASP A 302 20.01 -27.61 22.92
CA ASP A 302 20.12 -27.31 24.36
C ASP A 302 19.13 -26.22 24.80
N ILE A 303 18.55 -25.47 23.85
CA ILE A 303 17.52 -24.47 24.13
C ILE A 303 16.20 -25.16 24.48
N SER A 304 15.70 -24.91 25.70
CA SER A 304 14.39 -25.37 26.12
C SER A 304 13.30 -24.41 25.61
N THR A 305 12.33 -24.92 24.85
CA THR A 305 11.20 -24.11 24.36
C THR A 305 9.95 -24.39 25.18
N HIS A 306 9.24 -23.33 25.57
CA HIS A 306 8.07 -23.41 26.45
C HIS A 306 6.88 -22.70 25.82
N TYR A 307 5.70 -23.28 25.95
CA TYR A 307 4.44 -22.62 25.58
C TYR A 307 3.83 -22.02 26.86
N VAL A 308 3.75 -20.68 26.93
CA VAL A 308 3.39 -19.97 28.17
C VAL A 308 2.09 -19.19 28.03
N TYR A 309 1.17 -19.35 28.97
CA TYR A 309 -0.09 -18.61 28.98
C TYR A 309 0.08 -17.23 29.63
N ALA A 310 -0.10 -16.15 28.87
CA ALA A 310 -0.04 -14.78 29.36
C ALA A 310 -1.31 -13.96 29.01
N PRO A 311 -2.53 -14.40 29.40
CA PRO A 311 -3.76 -13.68 29.06
C PRO A 311 -3.78 -12.24 29.61
N ARG A 312 -4.35 -11.30 28.84
CA ARG A 312 -4.42 -9.87 29.19
C ARG A 312 -5.05 -9.60 30.56
N LEU A 313 -5.97 -10.46 31.03
CA LEU A 313 -6.55 -10.38 32.37
C LEU A 313 -5.50 -10.49 33.48
N LEU A 314 -4.46 -11.32 33.31
CA LEU A 314 -3.37 -11.44 34.28
C LEU A 314 -2.53 -10.15 34.39
N PHE A 315 -2.45 -9.35 33.33
CA PHE A 315 -1.82 -8.04 33.38
C PHE A 315 -2.52 -7.11 34.39
N LEU A 316 -3.86 -7.12 34.40
CA LEU A 316 -4.67 -6.37 35.37
C LEU A 316 -4.55 -6.94 36.78
N ILE A 317 -4.66 -8.27 36.93
CA ILE A 317 -4.56 -9.00 38.20
C ILE A 317 -3.20 -8.78 38.87
N CYS A 318 -2.11 -8.81 38.11
CA CYS A 318 -0.76 -8.67 38.67
C CYS A 318 -0.39 -7.24 39.09
N GLY A 319 -1.28 -6.27 38.85
CA GLY A 319 -1.12 -4.88 39.29
C GLY A 319 -0.16 -4.05 38.45
N LEU A 320 0.01 -4.38 37.17
CA LEU A 320 1.02 -3.76 36.29
C LEU A 320 0.54 -2.48 35.60
N LYS A 321 -0.76 -2.19 35.70
CA LYS A 321 -1.34 -0.89 35.39
C LYS A 321 -1.41 -0.09 36.70
N GLU A 322 -0.62 0.96 36.80
CA GLU A 322 -0.47 1.80 38.00
C GLU A 322 -1.81 2.44 38.40
N ASP A 323 -2.57 2.95 37.40
CA ASP A 323 -3.93 3.48 37.59
C ASP A 323 -4.97 2.63 36.85
N LYS A 324 -5.68 1.78 37.61
CA LYS A 324 -6.84 1.03 37.09
C LYS A 324 -8.04 1.96 36.95
N THR A 325 -8.56 2.04 35.73
CA THR A 325 -9.79 2.74 35.38
C THR A 325 -11.02 2.04 35.96
N PRO A 326 -12.18 2.72 36.09
CA PRO A 326 -13.44 2.07 36.46
C PRO A 326 -13.76 0.85 35.58
N GLU A 327 -13.44 0.89 34.29
CA GLU A 327 -13.60 -0.22 33.35
C GLU A 327 -12.72 -1.42 33.71
N ASP A 328 -11.44 -1.19 34.08
CA ASP A 328 -10.54 -2.26 34.51
C ASP A 328 -11.07 -2.95 35.78
N TRP A 329 -11.57 -2.14 36.73
CA TRP A 329 -12.19 -2.67 37.94
C TRP A 329 -13.49 -3.42 37.65
N ALA A 330 -14.30 -2.94 36.70
CA ALA A 330 -15.50 -3.63 36.26
C ALA A 330 -15.18 -5.00 35.63
N ILE A 331 -14.10 -5.10 34.85
CA ILE A 331 -13.60 -6.37 34.31
C ILE A 331 -13.21 -7.33 35.45
N LEU A 332 -12.47 -6.86 36.46
CA LEU A 332 -12.09 -7.68 37.63
C LEU A 332 -13.31 -8.11 38.46
N MET A 333 -14.26 -7.20 38.69
CA MET A 333 -15.52 -7.48 39.39
C MET A 333 -16.36 -8.52 38.66
N ASN A 334 -16.42 -8.44 37.33
CA ASN A 334 -17.09 -9.45 36.51
C ASN A 334 -16.39 -10.80 36.60
N TYR A 335 -15.07 -10.83 36.58
CA TYR A 335 -14.29 -12.06 36.69
C TYR A 335 -14.46 -12.74 38.06
N TYR A 336 -14.44 -11.98 39.16
CA TYR A 336 -14.63 -12.48 40.52
C TYR A 336 -16.09 -12.44 41.00
N ARG A 337 -17.06 -12.29 40.09
CA ARG A 337 -18.47 -12.01 40.44
C ARG A 337 -19.05 -13.01 41.44
N ASP A 338 -18.81 -14.29 41.21
CA ASP A 338 -19.28 -15.37 42.09
C ASP A 338 -18.59 -15.32 43.47
N GLU A 339 -17.26 -15.08 43.51
CA GLU A 339 -16.50 -14.96 44.76
C GLU A 339 -16.85 -13.69 45.56
N LEU A 340 -17.37 -12.66 44.88
CA LEU A 340 -17.85 -11.42 45.47
C LEU A 340 -19.31 -11.49 45.95
N ASN A 341 -20.00 -12.61 45.71
CA ASN A 341 -21.45 -12.80 45.95
C ASN A 341 -22.30 -11.72 45.28
N LEU A 342 -22.02 -11.42 44.01
CA LEU A 342 -22.77 -10.44 43.22
C LEU A 342 -23.73 -11.15 42.25
N ASP A 343 -25.01 -10.81 42.29
CA ASP A 343 -26.00 -11.36 41.36
C ASP A 343 -25.66 -11.00 39.91
N ARG A 344 -25.98 -11.88 38.95
CA ARG A 344 -25.70 -11.68 37.51
C ARG A 344 -26.30 -10.39 36.93
N GLY A 345 -27.40 -9.89 37.49
CA GLY A 345 -28.04 -8.64 37.08
C GLY A 345 -27.49 -7.37 37.75
N THR A 346 -26.52 -7.50 38.66
CA THR A 346 -26.00 -6.35 39.41
C THR A 346 -25.22 -5.41 38.50
N VAL A 347 -25.71 -4.17 38.39
CA VAL A 347 -25.05 -3.06 37.68
C VAL A 347 -23.84 -2.59 38.50
N LEU A 348 -22.66 -2.57 37.89
CA LEU A 348 -21.41 -2.20 38.55
C LEU A 348 -21.24 -0.68 38.55
N THR A 349 -21.85 0.00 39.53
CA THR A 349 -21.65 1.44 39.77
C THR A 349 -20.33 1.70 40.51
N ASP A 350 -19.75 2.89 40.39
CA ASP A 350 -18.51 3.30 41.08
C ASP A 350 -18.53 3.01 42.59
N ASN A 351 -19.66 3.26 43.27
CA ASN A 351 -19.81 2.99 44.69
C ASN A 351 -19.66 1.49 45.04
N ILE A 352 -20.16 0.61 44.18
CA ILE A 352 -20.05 -0.84 44.37
C ILE A 352 -18.62 -1.29 44.12
N ILE A 353 -17.98 -0.73 43.08
CA ILE A 353 -16.57 -1.00 42.76
C ILE A 353 -15.67 -0.62 43.95
N GLU A 354 -15.82 0.59 44.47
CA GLU A 354 -14.99 1.09 45.58
C GLU A 354 -15.19 0.25 46.85
N SER A 355 -16.43 -0.19 47.12
CA SER A 355 -16.74 -1.04 48.28
C SER A 355 -16.07 -2.43 48.26
N LYS A 356 -15.66 -2.91 47.08
CA LYS A 356 -15.08 -4.25 46.88
C LYS A 356 -13.59 -4.23 46.57
N LYS A 357 -12.98 -3.06 46.44
CA LYS A 357 -11.59 -2.87 45.97
C LYS A 357 -10.56 -3.62 46.82
N GLU A 358 -10.60 -3.50 48.15
CA GLU A 358 -9.67 -4.20 49.05
C GLU A 358 -9.79 -5.74 48.94
N LEU A 359 -11.01 -6.23 48.73
CA LEU A 359 -11.26 -7.67 48.54
C LEU A 359 -10.75 -8.16 47.19
N LEU A 360 -10.98 -7.38 46.12
CA LEU A 360 -10.42 -7.64 44.79
C LEU A 360 -8.89 -7.69 44.82
N GLU A 361 -8.23 -6.78 45.53
CA GLU A 361 -6.77 -6.78 45.67
C GLU A 361 -6.26 -8.07 46.33
N LYS A 362 -6.97 -8.59 47.35
CA LYS A 362 -6.65 -9.89 47.96
C LYS A 362 -6.80 -11.04 46.98
N PHE A 363 -7.87 -11.06 46.17
CA PHE A 363 -8.06 -12.08 45.13
C PHE A 363 -7.01 -11.98 44.02
N CYS A 364 -6.65 -10.77 43.62
CA CYS A 364 -5.62 -10.50 42.64
C CYS A 364 -4.24 -11.00 43.12
N LYS A 365 -3.89 -10.74 44.38
CA LYS A 365 -2.65 -11.25 44.99
C LYS A 365 -2.61 -12.79 44.98
N ARG A 366 -3.71 -13.44 45.36
CA ARG A 366 -3.81 -14.91 45.33
C ARG A 366 -3.60 -15.49 43.93
N GLU A 367 -4.23 -14.91 42.91
CA GLU A 367 -4.05 -15.36 41.51
C GLU A 367 -2.63 -15.06 41.00
N LYS A 368 -2.03 -13.92 41.37
CA LYS A 368 -0.61 -13.62 41.07
C LYS A 368 0.33 -14.68 41.64
N ASP A 369 0.13 -15.08 42.90
CA ASP A 369 0.95 -16.12 43.54
C ASP A 369 0.79 -17.49 42.85
N ASN A 370 -0.42 -17.82 42.40
CA ASN A 370 -0.68 -19.05 41.62
C ASN A 370 -0.01 -19.02 40.25
N TYR A 371 -0.09 -17.89 39.55
CA TYR A 371 0.56 -17.72 38.26
C TYR A 371 2.08 -17.77 38.37
N GLN A 372 2.65 -17.20 39.44
CA GLN A 372 4.07 -17.32 39.74
C GLN A 372 4.50 -18.77 39.96
N LYS A 373 3.70 -19.58 40.67
CA LYS A 373 3.97 -21.02 40.83
C LYS A 373 3.95 -21.73 39.48
N TYR A 374 2.99 -21.43 38.61
CA TYR A 374 2.91 -21.98 37.26
C TYR A 374 4.17 -21.66 36.44
N LEU A 375 4.60 -20.40 36.38
CA LEU A 375 5.80 -20.03 35.62
C LEU A 375 7.07 -20.74 36.14
N LYS A 376 7.18 -20.92 37.47
CA LYS A 376 8.29 -21.68 38.07
C LYS A 376 8.30 -23.16 37.65
N THR A 377 7.17 -23.75 37.27
CA THR A 377 7.13 -25.14 36.77
C THR A 377 7.66 -25.28 35.34
N LEU A 378 7.67 -24.20 34.56
CA LEU A 378 8.20 -24.21 33.18
C LEU A 378 9.72 -24.12 33.19
N ILE A 379 10.29 -23.35 34.10
CA ILE A 379 11.74 -23.14 34.22
C ILE A 379 12.40 -24.42 34.77
N LYS A 380 13.26 -25.05 33.97
CA LYS A 380 13.96 -26.29 34.34
C LYS A 380 15.36 -26.07 34.89
N THR A 381 16.00 -24.97 34.51
CA THR A 381 17.36 -24.62 34.92
C THR A 381 17.35 -23.74 36.17
N THR A 382 18.42 -23.80 36.95
CA THR A 382 18.53 -23.07 38.23
C THR A 382 18.70 -21.55 38.01
N GLU A 383 19.33 -21.16 36.89
CA GLU A 383 19.54 -19.76 36.48
C GLU A 383 19.30 -19.62 34.97
N PRO A 384 18.05 -19.70 34.47
CA PRO A 384 17.79 -19.61 33.04
C PRO A 384 18.08 -18.19 32.54
N HIS A 385 18.60 -18.06 31.32
CA HIS A 385 18.45 -16.82 30.55
C HIS A 385 17.24 -16.99 29.64
N ILE A 386 16.21 -16.21 29.90
CA ILE A 386 14.88 -16.41 29.33
C ILE A 386 14.65 -15.39 28.21
N ALA A 387 14.31 -15.90 27.03
CA ALA A 387 13.72 -15.11 25.96
C ALA A 387 12.20 -15.20 25.96
N VAL A 388 11.54 -14.15 25.47
CA VAL A 388 10.10 -14.10 25.24
C VAL A 388 9.85 -13.76 23.79
N VAL A 389 9.14 -14.62 23.08
CA VAL A 389 8.65 -14.36 21.72
C VAL A 389 7.24 -13.77 21.84
N ASP A 390 7.12 -12.48 21.52
CA ASP A 390 5.87 -11.71 21.57
C ASP A 390 5.77 -10.89 20.27
N THR A 391 4.80 -11.16 19.41
CA THR A 391 4.84 -10.67 18.01
C THR A 391 4.55 -9.17 17.91
N ALA A 392 3.67 -8.61 18.73
CA ALA A 392 3.42 -7.17 18.82
C ALA A 392 2.99 -6.78 20.24
N THR A 393 3.50 -5.65 20.77
CA THR A 393 3.35 -5.32 22.20
C THR A 393 3.05 -3.83 22.43
N GLU A 394 1.81 -3.52 22.84
CA GLU A 394 1.37 -2.15 23.20
C GLU A 394 1.14 -2.01 24.72
N ALA A 395 -0.06 -1.60 25.16
CA ALA A 395 -0.39 -1.39 26.57
C ALA A 395 -0.36 -2.67 27.42
N TYR A 396 -0.53 -3.84 26.79
CA TYR A 396 -0.60 -5.16 27.44
C TYR A 396 0.54 -6.06 26.98
N SER A 397 1.76 -5.75 27.40
CA SER A 397 2.93 -6.54 27.02
C SER A 397 3.04 -7.84 27.80
N SER A 398 3.15 -8.96 27.09
CA SER A 398 3.36 -10.28 27.68
C SER A 398 4.74 -10.37 28.35
N GLN A 399 5.76 -9.77 27.76
CA GLN A 399 7.09 -9.66 28.36
C GLN A 399 7.04 -8.93 29.72
N ARG A 400 6.29 -7.83 29.82
CA ARG A 400 6.08 -7.11 31.08
C ARG A 400 5.45 -7.96 32.17
N LEU A 401 4.41 -8.70 31.79
CA LEU A 401 3.75 -9.61 32.71
C LEU A 401 4.72 -10.68 33.23
N LEU A 402 5.48 -11.28 32.33
CA LEU A 402 6.45 -12.32 32.67
C LEU A 402 7.58 -11.76 33.54
N ASP A 403 8.17 -10.62 33.17
CA ASP A 403 9.24 -9.97 33.94
C ASP A 403 8.81 -9.68 35.38
N ALA A 404 7.61 -9.11 35.54
CA ALA A 404 7.11 -8.71 36.84
C ALA A 404 6.73 -9.89 37.76
N VAL A 405 6.27 -11.00 37.18
CA VAL A 405 5.87 -12.19 37.95
C VAL A 405 7.08 -13.07 38.27
N LEU A 406 8.03 -13.19 37.33
CA LEU A 406 9.30 -13.90 37.53
C LEU A 406 10.29 -13.09 38.39
N ASN A 407 10.05 -11.79 38.57
CA ASN A 407 10.95 -10.85 39.24
C ASN A 407 12.36 -10.85 38.64
N ARG A 408 12.42 -10.83 37.31
CA ARG A 408 13.67 -10.82 36.52
C ARG A 408 13.42 -10.20 35.16
N ARG A 409 14.46 -9.70 34.52
CA ARG A 409 14.37 -9.25 33.11
C ARG A 409 14.51 -10.43 32.15
N THR A 410 13.73 -10.40 31.10
CA THR A 410 13.80 -11.34 29.96
C THR A 410 14.21 -10.59 28.68
N GLN A 411 14.77 -11.32 27.71
CA GLN A 411 15.08 -10.80 26.37
C GLN A 411 13.85 -10.95 25.47
N GLY A 412 13.35 -9.85 24.93
CA GLY A 412 12.23 -9.84 23.99
C GLY A 412 12.68 -10.11 22.57
N PHE A 413 11.92 -10.92 21.84
CA PHE A 413 12.01 -11.02 20.39
C PHE A 413 10.65 -10.69 19.81
N TRP A 414 10.58 -9.56 19.11
CA TRP A 414 9.35 -8.97 18.61
C TRP A 414 9.32 -8.92 17.08
N TRP A 415 8.13 -8.90 16.50
CA TRP A 415 8.00 -8.51 15.10
C TRP A 415 8.18 -7.00 14.93
N ILE A 416 7.62 -6.20 15.84
CA ILE A 416 7.54 -4.73 15.72
C ILE A 416 7.97 -4.06 17.02
N LYS A 417 8.72 -2.97 16.92
CA LYS A 417 9.08 -2.09 18.04
C LYS A 417 8.22 -0.81 18.02
N LEU A 418 7.23 -0.73 18.91
CA LEU A 418 6.29 0.39 18.94
C LEU A 418 6.89 1.67 19.59
N HIS A 419 6.47 2.83 19.09
CA HIS A 419 7.04 4.17 19.33
C HIS A 419 7.12 4.61 20.80
N LYS A 420 8.20 5.33 21.16
CA LYS A 420 8.45 6.02 22.46
C LYS A 420 7.38 7.03 22.92
N ALA A 421 6.40 7.40 22.09
CA ALA A 421 5.54 8.57 22.33
C ALA A 421 4.18 8.23 22.94
N ARG A 422 3.78 6.95 22.96
CA ARG A 422 2.55 6.51 23.64
C ARG A 422 2.80 5.63 24.85
N VAL A 423 4.04 5.17 25.04
CA VAL A 423 4.42 4.49 26.27
C VAL A 423 5.87 4.83 26.60
N ASN A 424 6.08 5.51 27.74
CA ASN A 424 7.39 5.65 28.35
C ASN A 424 7.87 4.24 28.75
N PHE A 425 8.60 3.58 27.87
CA PHE A 425 9.27 2.31 28.15
C PHE A 425 10.80 2.47 28.16
N PRO A 426 11.39 3.25 29.08
CA PRO A 426 12.81 3.12 29.33
C PRO A 426 13.00 1.74 30.01
N ASN A 427 13.79 0.84 29.39
CA ASN A 427 14.44 -0.35 30.02
C ASN A 427 14.05 -1.78 29.54
N TYR A 428 13.37 -2.01 28.41
CA TYR A 428 13.27 -3.36 27.83
C TYR A 428 14.53 -3.77 27.08
N LEU A 429 14.94 -5.02 27.26
CA LEU A 429 15.87 -5.72 26.39
C LEU A 429 15.02 -6.42 25.32
N ALA A 430 15.06 -5.93 24.08
CA ALA A 430 14.28 -6.51 22.99
C ALA A 430 14.90 -6.23 21.62
N ASP A 431 14.84 -7.24 20.77
CA ASP A 431 15.18 -7.18 19.34
C ASP A 431 13.91 -7.24 18.50
N SER A 432 13.92 -6.56 17.34
CA SER A 432 12.78 -6.48 16.43
C SER A 432 13.15 -7.03 15.05
N PHE A 433 12.25 -7.84 14.50
CA PHE A 433 12.38 -8.33 13.12
C PHE A 433 12.12 -7.23 12.09
N SER A 434 11.16 -6.35 12.38
CA SER A 434 10.94 -5.12 11.61
C SER A 434 12.03 -4.09 11.91
N THR A 435 12.57 -3.50 10.84
CA THR A 435 13.53 -2.38 10.92
C THR A 435 12.86 -1.01 10.97
N VAL A 436 11.56 -0.94 10.62
CA VAL A 436 10.74 0.28 10.68
C VAL A 436 9.97 0.36 12.01
N GLU A 437 9.72 1.59 12.47
CA GLU A 437 9.08 1.89 13.77
C GLU A 437 7.61 1.42 13.86
N TRP A 438 6.98 1.13 12.72
CA TRP A 438 5.64 0.56 12.58
C TRP A 438 5.69 -0.51 11.50
N HIS A 439 4.87 -1.57 11.59
CA HIS A 439 4.85 -2.56 10.50
C HIS A 439 4.25 -1.99 9.21
N ASP A 440 4.80 -2.41 8.07
CA ASP A 440 4.25 -2.08 6.74
C ASP A 440 3.04 -2.94 6.35
N ILE A 441 2.66 -3.92 7.18
CA ILE A 441 1.49 -4.79 6.94
C ILE A 441 0.18 -4.00 7.15
N LYS A 442 -0.68 -3.89 6.15
CA LYS A 442 -1.89 -3.05 6.20
C LYS A 442 -2.94 -3.50 7.22
N ASN A 443 -2.92 -4.77 7.65
CA ASN A 443 -3.84 -5.31 8.64
C ASN A 443 -3.19 -6.39 9.51
N TRP A 444 -2.83 -6.04 10.75
CA TRP A 444 -2.17 -6.95 11.69
C TRP A 444 -3.07 -8.08 12.20
N ASP A 445 -4.40 -7.91 12.17
CA ASP A 445 -5.33 -8.96 12.61
C ASP A 445 -5.18 -10.24 11.76
N LEU A 446 -4.77 -10.11 10.50
CA LEU A 446 -4.45 -11.24 9.64
C LEU A 446 -3.22 -12.01 10.15
N MET A 447 -2.21 -11.30 10.65
CA MET A 447 -1.01 -11.89 11.23
C MET A 447 -1.34 -12.64 12.53
N GLU A 448 -2.20 -12.07 13.37
CA GLU A 448 -2.71 -12.77 14.56
C GLU A 448 -3.45 -14.07 14.18
N LEU A 449 -4.24 -14.07 13.10
CA LEU A 449 -4.91 -15.29 12.62
C LEU A 449 -3.89 -16.35 12.15
N ILE A 450 -2.86 -15.95 11.41
CA ILE A 450 -1.82 -16.87 10.90
C ILE A 450 -1.10 -17.57 12.05
N MET A 451 -0.78 -16.83 13.11
CA MET A 451 0.07 -17.31 14.20
C MET A 451 -0.71 -17.89 15.38
N THR A 452 -2.05 -17.86 15.33
CA THR A 452 -2.95 -18.22 16.44
C THR A 452 -2.81 -19.68 16.92
N ALA A 453 -3.46 -20.04 18.02
CA ALA A 453 -3.45 -21.39 18.58
C ALA A 453 -4.81 -22.08 18.42
N PRO A 454 -4.89 -23.42 18.16
CA PRO A 454 -6.15 -24.15 18.03
C PRO A 454 -6.82 -24.44 19.39
N GLU A 455 -6.79 -23.47 20.31
CA GLU A 455 -7.36 -23.57 21.65
C GLU A 455 -8.37 -22.46 21.90
N LEU A 456 -9.28 -22.66 22.85
CA LEU A 456 -10.24 -21.63 23.25
C LEU A 456 -9.52 -20.47 23.96
N PRO A 457 -10.10 -19.27 24.00
CA PRO A 457 -9.55 -18.18 24.78
C PRO A 457 -9.35 -18.59 26.24
N ILE A 458 -8.17 -18.29 26.78
CA ILE A 458 -7.80 -18.62 28.15
C ILE A 458 -8.06 -17.41 29.03
N VAL A 459 -8.66 -17.66 30.18
CA VAL A 459 -8.99 -16.63 31.18
C VAL A 459 -7.86 -16.50 32.21
N THR A 460 -7.41 -17.63 32.76
CA THR A 460 -6.31 -17.68 33.75
C THR A 460 -5.64 -19.06 33.73
N VAL A 461 -4.64 -19.27 34.59
CA VAL A 461 -4.05 -20.58 34.89
C VAL A 461 -4.27 -20.89 36.37
N ARG A 462 -4.91 -22.03 36.67
CA ARG A 462 -5.13 -22.52 38.05
C ARG A 462 -4.56 -23.92 38.19
N ASN A 463 -3.78 -24.16 39.24
CA ASN A 463 -3.12 -25.44 39.49
C ASN A 463 -2.35 -25.98 38.27
N ASN A 464 -1.57 -25.10 37.62
CA ASN A 464 -0.80 -25.39 36.40
C ASN A 464 -1.65 -25.83 35.19
N THR A 465 -2.96 -25.61 35.22
CA THR A 465 -3.89 -25.96 34.14
C THR A 465 -4.56 -24.68 33.60
N PRO A 466 -4.63 -24.48 32.27
CA PRO A 466 -5.34 -23.35 31.70
C PRO A 466 -6.84 -23.46 31.98
N VAL A 467 -7.45 -22.33 32.33
CA VAL A 467 -8.90 -22.19 32.48
C VAL A 467 -9.43 -21.50 31.24
N TYR A 468 -10.18 -22.23 30.43
CA TYR A 468 -10.76 -21.73 29.19
C TYR A 468 -12.08 -21.00 29.43
N LYS A 469 -12.36 -20.02 28.57
CA LYS A 469 -13.69 -19.45 28.43
C LYS A 469 -14.62 -20.48 27.79
N GLU A 470 -15.92 -20.38 28.05
CA GLU A 470 -16.94 -21.12 27.29
C GLU A 470 -16.83 -20.80 25.79
N ALA A 471 -16.91 -21.85 24.97
CA ALA A 471 -16.71 -21.75 23.54
C ALA A 471 -17.88 -21.06 22.83
N ASP A 472 -17.59 -19.93 22.20
CA ASP A 472 -18.49 -19.31 21.23
C ASP A 472 -18.30 -19.91 19.83
N ASP A 473 -19.28 -19.75 18.94
CA ASP A 473 -19.26 -20.27 17.58
C ASP A 473 -18.13 -19.63 16.75
N ARG A 474 -17.77 -18.37 17.02
CA ARG A 474 -16.61 -17.71 16.42
C ARG A 474 -15.29 -18.39 16.81
N ASP A 475 -15.15 -18.80 18.08
CA ASP A 475 -13.96 -19.50 18.57
C ASP A 475 -13.86 -20.91 17.95
N LYS A 476 -14.98 -21.64 17.90
CA LYS A 476 -15.05 -22.95 17.24
C LYS A 476 -14.67 -22.84 15.76
N LYS A 477 -15.15 -21.80 15.07
CA LYS A 477 -14.83 -21.59 13.66
C LYS A 477 -13.35 -21.31 13.44
N ARG A 478 -12.73 -20.50 14.29
CA ARG A 478 -11.28 -20.25 14.25
C ARG A 478 -10.49 -21.55 14.46
N ILE A 479 -10.87 -22.39 15.43
CA ILE A 479 -10.22 -23.69 15.67
C ILE A 479 -10.37 -24.61 14.45
N GLU A 480 -11.56 -24.66 13.83
CA GLU A 480 -11.80 -25.42 12.59
C GLU A 480 -10.88 -24.96 11.46
N ILE A 481 -10.80 -23.65 11.21
CA ILE A 481 -9.88 -23.06 10.22
C ILE A 481 -8.43 -23.49 10.50
N PHE A 482 -8.01 -23.35 11.75
CA PHE A 482 -6.63 -23.60 12.14
C PHE A 482 -6.21 -25.08 12.02
N SER A 483 -7.17 -26.01 12.11
CA SER A 483 -6.94 -27.44 11.91
C SER A 483 -6.40 -27.78 10.52
N SER A 484 -6.68 -26.94 9.51
CA SER A 484 -6.17 -27.08 8.15
C SER A 484 -5.00 -26.13 7.87
N LEU A 485 -5.05 -24.90 8.39
CA LEU A 485 -4.03 -23.88 8.17
C LEU A 485 -2.68 -24.27 8.77
N ALA A 486 -2.65 -24.65 10.05
CA ALA A 486 -1.42 -24.83 10.80
C ALA A 486 -0.55 -26.00 10.30
N PRO A 487 -1.11 -27.20 10.04
CA PRO A 487 -0.32 -28.30 9.48
C PRO A 487 0.28 -27.95 8.12
N SER A 488 -0.45 -27.17 7.31
CA SER A 488 0.02 -26.75 5.99
C SER A 488 1.14 -25.70 6.07
N ALA A 489 1.05 -24.76 7.01
CA ALA A 489 2.12 -23.80 7.30
C ALA A 489 3.40 -24.51 7.79
N LEU A 490 3.27 -25.52 8.66
CA LEU A 490 4.41 -26.35 9.08
C LEU A 490 4.96 -27.22 7.94
N LYS A 491 4.10 -27.69 7.04
CA LYS A 491 4.53 -28.39 5.83
C LYS A 491 5.38 -27.50 4.93
N PHE A 492 5.06 -26.21 4.80
CA PHE A 492 5.92 -25.26 4.10
C PHE A 492 7.30 -25.21 4.75
N VAL A 493 7.39 -25.14 6.09
CA VAL A 493 8.67 -25.17 6.81
C VAL A 493 9.45 -26.46 6.50
N ASP A 494 8.80 -27.62 6.52
CA ASP A 494 9.44 -28.91 6.18
C ASP A 494 9.94 -28.96 4.72
N ASP A 495 9.14 -28.44 3.78
CA ASP A 495 9.49 -28.40 2.37
C ASP A 495 10.63 -27.40 2.08
N ILE A 496 10.67 -26.27 2.81
CA ILE A 496 11.78 -25.31 2.76
C ILE A 496 13.03 -25.92 3.38
N LEU A 497 12.98 -26.56 4.55
CA LEU A 497 14.14 -27.22 5.15
C LEU A 497 14.75 -28.28 4.23
N SER A 498 13.92 -28.94 3.42
CA SER A 498 14.34 -29.93 2.42
C SER A 498 14.88 -29.31 1.12
N ASN A 499 14.89 -27.98 0.99
CA ASN A 499 15.40 -27.28 -0.19
C ASN A 499 16.95 -27.33 -0.19
N PRO A 500 17.63 -27.66 -1.31
CA PRO A 500 19.08 -27.67 -1.35
C PRO A 500 19.75 -26.28 -1.18
N ALA A 501 18.95 -25.20 -1.21
CA ALA A 501 19.38 -23.81 -1.01
C ALA A 501 18.93 -23.19 0.32
N THR A 502 18.37 -23.97 1.27
CA THR A 502 17.76 -23.48 2.53
C THR A 502 18.60 -22.45 3.29
N ASP A 503 19.92 -22.67 3.38
CA ASP A 503 20.83 -21.83 4.17
C ASP A 503 20.81 -20.35 3.80
N LEU A 504 20.37 -20.02 2.58
CA LEU A 504 20.29 -18.66 2.06
C LEU A 504 18.86 -18.12 1.94
N LEU A 505 17.84 -18.92 2.25
CA LEU A 505 16.43 -18.55 2.14
C LEU A 505 15.98 -17.75 3.36
N LYS A 506 16.29 -16.46 3.36
CA LYS A 506 15.93 -15.52 4.42
C LYS A 506 15.05 -14.42 3.81
N LEU A 507 13.76 -14.46 4.13
CA LEU A 507 12.86 -13.35 3.82
C LEU A 507 12.96 -12.33 4.97
N ASP A 508 13.10 -11.06 4.64
CA ASP A 508 13.05 -10.00 5.63
C ASP A 508 11.62 -9.51 5.88
N SER A 509 11.46 -8.57 6.81
CA SER A 509 10.16 -8.00 7.18
C SER A 509 9.51 -7.21 6.04
N SER A 510 10.29 -6.62 5.13
CA SER A 510 9.77 -5.89 3.97
C SER A 510 9.21 -6.83 2.91
N ASN A 511 9.95 -7.92 2.60
CA ASN A 511 9.48 -8.96 1.69
C ASN A 511 8.12 -9.51 2.13
N LEU A 512 7.95 -9.79 3.42
CA LEU A 512 6.71 -10.32 3.97
C LEU A 512 5.59 -9.28 3.97
N ALA A 513 5.91 -8.01 4.21
CA ALA A 513 4.93 -6.94 4.15
C ALA A 513 4.34 -6.82 2.74
N ASP A 514 5.19 -6.75 1.71
CA ASP A 514 4.74 -6.69 0.31
C ASP A 514 3.93 -7.94 -0.08
N TRP A 515 4.36 -9.12 0.39
CA TRP A 515 3.66 -10.39 0.19
C TRP A 515 2.25 -10.41 0.78
N ILE A 516 2.11 -10.03 2.05
CA ILE A 516 0.83 -10.02 2.76
C ILE A 516 -0.07 -8.89 2.25
N ASN A 517 0.50 -7.73 1.93
CA ASN A 517 -0.24 -6.60 1.38
C ASN A 517 -0.80 -6.90 0.00
N SER A 518 -0.07 -7.63 -0.85
CA SER A 518 -0.56 -8.09 -2.16
C SER A 518 -1.87 -8.88 -2.03
N PHE A 519 -1.96 -9.77 -1.02
CA PHE A 519 -3.19 -10.50 -0.70
C PHE A 519 -4.32 -9.61 -0.17
N LEU A 520 -4.00 -8.70 0.76
CA LEU A 520 -4.99 -7.79 1.35
C LEU A 520 -5.62 -6.84 0.32
N GLU A 521 -4.83 -6.40 -0.66
CA GLU A 521 -5.22 -5.43 -1.68
C GLU A 521 -5.95 -6.06 -2.87
N ASN A 522 -5.61 -7.30 -3.20
CA ASN A 522 -6.12 -7.98 -4.38
C ASN A 522 -6.74 -9.34 -4.06
N PRO A 523 -7.75 -9.39 -3.16
CA PRO A 523 -8.37 -10.66 -2.81
C PRO A 523 -9.15 -11.24 -3.98
N SER A 524 -9.03 -12.55 -4.18
CA SER A 524 -9.95 -13.29 -5.04
C SER A 524 -11.33 -13.37 -4.38
N ARG A 525 -12.34 -13.74 -5.17
CA ARG A 525 -13.68 -14.00 -4.64
C ARG A 525 -13.68 -15.11 -3.59
N GLU A 526 -12.85 -16.14 -3.79
CA GLU A 526 -12.70 -17.24 -2.83
C GLU A 526 -12.15 -16.73 -1.49
N ASP A 527 -11.20 -15.79 -1.52
CA ASP A 527 -10.64 -15.17 -0.31
C ASP A 527 -11.72 -14.38 0.45
N VAL A 528 -12.48 -13.54 -0.26
CA VAL A 528 -13.58 -12.78 0.33
C VAL A 528 -14.70 -13.69 0.85
N ASP A 529 -14.97 -14.82 0.22
CA ASP A 529 -16.00 -15.73 0.74
C ASP A 529 -15.48 -16.49 1.98
N ALA A 530 -14.20 -16.90 2.00
CA ALA A 530 -13.59 -17.61 3.12
C ALA A 530 -13.45 -16.75 4.38
N PHE A 531 -13.05 -15.48 4.25
CA PHE A 531 -12.80 -14.59 5.39
C PHE A 531 -14.06 -13.93 5.98
N ARG A 532 -15.23 -14.05 5.33
CA ARG A 532 -16.48 -13.35 5.74
C ARG A 532 -16.92 -13.70 7.15
N SER A 533 -16.70 -14.94 7.55
CA SER A 533 -17.10 -15.47 8.86
C SER A 533 -15.94 -15.54 9.87
N VAL A 534 -14.80 -14.89 9.60
CA VAL A 534 -13.61 -15.00 10.47
C VAL A 534 -13.53 -13.78 11.38
N TYR A 535 -13.61 -14.02 12.68
CA TYR A 535 -13.64 -12.99 13.72
C TYR A 535 -12.60 -13.26 14.79
N HIS A 536 -12.16 -12.20 15.46
CA HIS A 536 -11.29 -12.28 16.62
C HIS A 536 -11.74 -11.33 17.73
N ALA A 537 -11.44 -11.69 18.97
CA ALA A 537 -11.76 -10.88 20.12
C ALA A 537 -10.64 -9.86 20.39
N TYR A 538 -11.02 -8.59 20.59
CA TYR A 538 -10.06 -7.48 20.71
C TYR A 538 -9.98 -6.86 22.11
N ASP A 539 -10.97 -7.06 22.98
CA ASP A 539 -10.98 -6.55 24.36
C ASP A 539 -10.29 -7.51 25.35
N PRO A 540 -9.80 -7.03 26.51
CA PRO A 540 -9.16 -7.88 27.52
C PRO A 540 -10.04 -9.01 28.06
N GLY A 541 -11.37 -8.82 28.10
CA GLY A 541 -12.34 -9.81 28.54
C GLY A 541 -12.74 -10.82 27.46
N HIS A 542 -12.20 -10.70 26.24
CA HIS A 542 -12.57 -11.49 25.06
C HIS A 542 -14.09 -11.51 24.82
N SER A 543 -14.78 -10.41 25.08
CA SER A 543 -16.24 -10.27 25.00
C SER A 543 -16.72 -9.60 23.71
N LEU A 544 -15.85 -8.83 23.05
CA LEU A 544 -16.11 -8.06 21.84
C LEU A 544 -15.29 -8.62 20.68
N TYR A 545 -15.97 -8.95 19.59
CA TYR A 545 -15.37 -9.53 18.40
C TYR A 545 -15.47 -8.57 17.21
N ARG A 546 -14.44 -8.55 16.37
CA ARG A 546 -14.45 -7.88 15.07
C ARG A 546 -14.04 -8.85 13.97
N ASN A 547 -14.48 -8.60 12.73
CA ASN A 547 -14.03 -9.40 11.59
C ASN A 547 -12.51 -9.19 11.41
N VAL A 548 -11.78 -10.23 11.00
CA VAL A 548 -10.32 -10.16 10.81
C VAL A 548 -9.94 -9.23 9.65
N ILE A 549 -10.75 -9.16 8.59
CA ILE A 549 -10.55 -8.25 7.44
C ILE A 549 -11.83 -7.45 7.17
N PRO A 550 -12.17 -6.48 8.03
CA PRO A 550 -13.43 -5.75 7.93
C PRO A 550 -13.51 -4.90 6.64
N LEU A 551 -12.37 -4.50 6.08
CA LEU A 551 -12.27 -3.74 4.82
C LEU A 551 -12.92 -4.46 3.63
N TRP A 552 -12.98 -5.80 3.64
CA TRP A 552 -13.61 -6.55 2.57
C TRP A 552 -15.14 -6.56 2.65
N TYR A 553 -15.73 -6.33 3.83
CA TYR A 553 -17.16 -6.55 4.12
C TYR A 553 -17.93 -5.35 4.63
N ASN A 554 -17.33 -4.16 4.66
CA ASN A 554 -18.08 -2.93 4.91
C ASN A 554 -19.05 -2.67 3.74
N ASP A 555 -20.21 -3.32 3.81
CA ASP A 555 -21.23 -3.41 2.76
C ASP A 555 -22.31 -2.32 2.85
N GLU A 556 -22.38 -1.50 3.90
CA GLU A 556 -23.19 -0.26 3.84
C GLU A 556 -22.62 0.74 2.80
N LEU A 557 -21.35 0.59 2.41
CA LEU A 557 -20.74 1.36 1.31
C LEU A 557 -20.68 0.61 -0.03
N LYS A 558 -20.81 -0.72 -0.06
CA LYS A 558 -20.80 -1.52 -1.32
C LYS A 558 -22.20 -1.83 -1.86
N MET A 559 -23.26 -1.79 -1.04
CA MET A 559 -24.61 -2.13 -1.50
C MET A 559 -25.31 -1.06 -2.36
N GLN A 560 -24.84 0.20 -2.38
CA GLN A 560 -25.48 1.25 -3.18
C GLN A 560 -25.02 1.33 -4.65
N TYR A 561 -23.89 0.72 -5.03
CA TYR A 561 -23.40 0.79 -6.41
C TYR A 561 -22.72 -0.52 -6.84
N PRO A 562 -23.42 -1.43 -7.55
CA PRO A 562 -22.81 -2.65 -8.02
C PRO A 562 -21.95 -2.34 -9.25
N VAL A 563 -20.67 -1.98 -9.06
CA VAL A 563 -19.75 -1.96 -10.19
C VAL A 563 -19.16 -3.36 -10.36
N ARG A 564 -19.70 -4.10 -11.34
CA ARG A 564 -19.15 -5.36 -11.82
C ARG A 564 -17.74 -5.13 -12.41
N LEU A 565 -16.72 -5.15 -11.56
CA LEU A 565 -15.30 -5.15 -11.93
C LEU A 565 -14.95 -6.29 -12.91
N GLY A 566 -15.63 -7.43 -12.80
CA GLY A 566 -15.34 -8.64 -13.58
C GLY A 566 -15.58 -8.58 -15.10
N LYS A 567 -16.24 -7.54 -15.64
CA LYS A 567 -16.30 -7.31 -17.10
C LYS A 567 -15.17 -6.39 -17.60
N LEU A 568 -14.70 -5.44 -16.78
CA LEU A 568 -13.58 -4.57 -17.11
C LEU A 568 -12.23 -5.26 -16.86
N GLU A 569 -12.17 -6.18 -15.90
CA GLU A 569 -11.04 -7.10 -15.76
C GLU A 569 -10.94 -8.01 -16.98
N LYS A 570 -12.05 -8.57 -17.50
CA LYS A 570 -12.04 -9.30 -18.79
C LYS A 570 -11.59 -8.43 -19.97
N ILE A 571 -11.88 -7.13 -19.97
CA ILE A 571 -11.39 -6.20 -21.00
C ILE A 571 -9.92 -5.86 -20.80
N LYS A 572 -9.44 -5.69 -19.55
CA LYS A 572 -8.01 -5.55 -19.19
C LYS A 572 -7.23 -6.83 -19.49
N THR A 573 -7.82 -8.01 -19.30
CA THR A 573 -7.27 -9.32 -19.65
C THR A 573 -7.29 -9.52 -21.17
N CYS A 574 -8.33 -9.11 -21.88
CA CYS A 574 -8.33 -9.12 -23.36
C CYS A 574 -7.32 -8.11 -23.94
N LEU A 575 -7.13 -6.94 -23.31
CA LEU A 575 -6.13 -5.94 -23.68
C LEU A 575 -4.70 -6.35 -23.26
N SER A 576 -4.53 -7.09 -22.16
CA SER A 576 -3.25 -7.69 -21.75
C SER A 576 -2.88 -8.87 -22.65
N LEU A 577 -3.86 -9.67 -23.09
CA LEU A 577 -3.69 -10.71 -24.11
C LEU A 577 -3.31 -10.10 -25.47
N LEU A 578 -3.87 -8.95 -25.86
CA LEU A 578 -3.46 -8.20 -27.06
C LEU A 578 -2.09 -7.49 -26.91
N LYS A 579 -1.64 -7.19 -25.67
CA LYS A 579 -0.29 -6.68 -25.35
C LYS A 579 0.77 -7.79 -25.36
N ASN A 580 0.42 -8.99 -24.91
CA ASN A 580 1.34 -10.13 -24.85
C ASN A 580 1.79 -10.60 -26.23
N ASP A 581 1.02 -10.32 -27.29
CA ASP A 581 1.45 -10.59 -28.68
C ASP A 581 2.25 -9.43 -29.32
N ARG A 582 2.50 -8.35 -28.57
CA ARG A 582 3.31 -7.21 -29.03
C ARG A 582 4.77 -7.29 -28.57
N ALA A 583 5.05 -8.05 -27.51
CA ALA A 583 6.41 -8.34 -27.05
C ALA A 583 7.17 -9.21 -28.06
N THR A 584 6.47 -10.12 -28.74
CA THR A 584 6.93 -10.89 -29.91
C THR A 584 7.40 -9.98 -31.05
N LEU A 585 6.77 -8.80 -31.21
CA LEU A 585 7.11 -7.82 -32.24
C LEU A 585 8.24 -6.86 -31.83
N LYS A 586 8.41 -6.56 -30.53
CA LYS A 586 9.46 -5.65 -30.04
C LYS A 586 10.82 -6.32 -29.92
N HIS A 587 10.85 -7.62 -29.63
CA HIS A 587 12.12 -8.36 -29.55
C HIS A 587 12.70 -8.69 -30.95
N ARG A 588 11.85 -8.86 -31.97
CA ARG A 588 12.26 -9.08 -33.38
C ARG A 588 12.85 -7.87 -34.10
N VAL A 589 12.68 -6.64 -33.59
CA VAL A 589 13.19 -5.42 -34.26
C VAL A 589 14.59 -5.02 -33.78
N LYS A 590 15.08 -5.54 -32.64
CA LYS A 590 16.40 -5.15 -32.09
C LYS A 590 17.54 -6.14 -32.32
N SER A 591 17.27 -7.37 -32.75
CA SER A 591 18.34 -8.33 -33.07
C SER A 591 18.73 -8.38 -34.55
N VAL A 592 18.05 -7.66 -35.46
CA VAL A 592 18.25 -7.88 -36.92
C VAL A 592 19.01 -6.78 -37.67
N TYR A 593 19.35 -5.60 -37.12
CA TYR A 593 20.26 -4.68 -37.85
C TYR A 593 21.26 -3.94 -36.94
N ALA A 594 22.48 -4.48 -36.95
CA ALA A 594 23.64 -4.14 -36.12
C ALA A 594 24.49 -3.00 -36.71
N GLY A 595 25.01 -2.13 -35.83
CA GLY A 595 25.89 -1.02 -36.19
C GLY A 595 25.67 0.24 -35.34
N LYS A 596 25.78 0.09 -34.01
CA LYS A 596 25.65 1.11 -32.93
C LYS A 596 24.62 2.26 -33.15
N PRO A 597 23.35 2.05 -32.74
CA PRO A 597 22.27 3.04 -32.76
C PRO A 597 21.96 3.70 -31.39
N ARG A 598 22.82 3.56 -30.38
CA ARG A 598 22.53 4.08 -29.02
C ARG A 598 22.56 5.62 -28.94
N LEU A 599 23.30 6.32 -29.79
CA LEU A 599 23.34 7.80 -29.81
C LEU A 599 22.14 8.44 -30.54
N LEU A 600 21.58 7.79 -31.57
CA LEU A 600 20.36 8.24 -32.27
C LEU A 600 19.08 7.95 -31.48
N VAL A 601 19.11 6.97 -30.58
CA VAL A 601 18.02 6.69 -29.64
C VAL A 601 18.10 7.58 -28.41
N ALA A 602 19.30 7.93 -27.91
CA ALA A 602 19.45 8.95 -26.86
C ALA A 602 19.12 10.36 -27.36
N MET A 603 19.58 10.75 -28.56
CA MET A 603 19.21 12.02 -29.19
C MET A 603 17.78 12.01 -29.74
N GLY A 604 17.24 10.87 -30.17
CA GLY A 604 15.84 10.71 -30.56
C GLY A 604 14.89 10.66 -29.36
N ASN A 605 15.33 10.17 -28.21
CA ASN A 605 14.59 10.23 -26.96
C ASN A 605 14.72 11.59 -26.29
N LEU A 606 15.86 12.29 -26.39
CA LEU A 606 16.03 13.68 -25.96
C LEU A 606 15.24 14.63 -26.89
N TYR A 607 15.24 14.39 -28.21
CA TYR A 607 14.40 15.13 -29.18
C TYR A 607 12.92 14.77 -29.05
N ARG A 608 12.53 13.55 -28.68
CA ARG A 608 11.12 13.18 -28.37
C ARG A 608 10.68 13.59 -26.98
N PHE A 609 11.57 13.65 -25.99
CA PHE A 609 11.31 14.14 -24.65
C PHE A 609 11.17 15.67 -24.67
N LEU A 610 12.10 16.38 -25.32
CA LEU A 610 11.99 17.81 -25.58
C LEU A 610 10.85 18.14 -26.56
N ARG A 611 10.51 17.28 -27.53
CA ARG A 611 9.28 17.41 -28.36
C ARG A 611 8.01 17.02 -27.63
N SER A 612 8.06 16.21 -26.57
CA SER A 612 6.89 15.88 -25.73
C SER A 612 6.65 16.98 -24.69
N ILE A 613 7.72 17.60 -24.17
CA ILE A 613 7.64 18.82 -23.35
C ILE A 613 7.22 20.02 -24.23
N LYS A 614 7.76 20.16 -25.45
CA LYS A 614 7.37 21.18 -26.44
C LYS A 614 5.95 20.97 -26.98
N ASN A 615 5.49 19.73 -27.24
CA ASN A 615 4.13 19.47 -27.75
C ASN A 615 3.05 19.41 -26.67
N ALA A 616 3.38 19.06 -25.43
CA ALA A 616 2.48 19.24 -24.29
C ALA A 616 2.23 20.73 -24.01
N VAL A 617 3.19 21.60 -24.35
CA VAL A 617 3.12 23.05 -24.16
C VAL A 617 2.63 23.83 -25.41
N LEU A 618 2.75 23.30 -26.65
CA LEU A 618 2.48 24.09 -27.88
C LEU A 618 1.33 23.70 -28.82
N MET A 619 0.61 22.56 -28.69
CA MET A 619 -0.44 22.23 -29.69
C MET A 619 -1.75 21.67 -29.13
N SER A 620 -2.50 22.52 -28.43
CA SER A 620 -3.82 22.86 -28.96
C SER A 620 -3.99 24.38 -28.97
N ARG A 621 -4.19 24.92 -30.18
CA ARG A 621 -4.45 26.35 -30.41
C ARG A 621 -5.72 26.82 -29.68
N LYS A 622 -6.62 25.89 -29.35
CA LYS A 622 -7.81 26.07 -28.50
C LYS A 622 -7.55 25.82 -27.01
N GLY A 623 -6.66 24.92 -26.61
CA GLY A 623 -6.37 24.67 -25.19
C GLY A 623 -5.55 25.78 -24.55
N CYS A 624 -4.56 26.37 -25.23
CA CYS A 624 -3.89 27.55 -24.66
C CYS A 624 -4.79 28.79 -24.67
N SER A 625 -5.70 28.93 -25.63
CA SER A 625 -6.65 30.06 -25.66
C SER A 625 -7.87 29.85 -24.74
N GLN A 626 -8.31 28.61 -24.48
CA GLN A 626 -9.38 28.28 -23.53
C GLN A 626 -8.87 28.11 -22.10
N MET A 627 -7.63 27.70 -21.89
CA MET A 627 -6.93 27.79 -20.60
C MET A 627 -6.56 29.25 -20.30
N LEU A 628 -6.30 30.10 -21.31
CA LEU A 628 -6.29 31.56 -21.13
C LEU A 628 -7.68 32.15 -20.87
N ILE A 629 -8.77 31.65 -21.48
CA ILE A 629 -10.15 32.10 -21.18
C ILE A 629 -10.55 31.67 -19.76
N MET A 630 -10.15 30.47 -19.35
CA MET A 630 -10.31 29.93 -18.00
C MET A 630 -9.46 30.73 -16.99
N LEU A 631 -8.17 30.95 -17.25
CA LEU A 631 -7.29 31.79 -16.40
C LEU A 631 -7.73 33.27 -16.40
N LYS A 632 -8.29 33.79 -17.50
CA LYS A 632 -8.91 35.13 -17.58
C LYS A 632 -10.27 35.20 -16.86
N SER A 633 -10.97 34.08 -16.71
CA SER A 633 -12.19 34.00 -15.87
C SER A 633 -11.88 33.77 -14.38
N TYR A 634 -10.62 33.49 -14.04
CA TYR A 634 -10.15 33.21 -12.67
C TYR A 634 -9.20 34.29 -12.08
N LEU A 635 -8.97 35.43 -12.75
CA LEU A 635 -8.09 36.51 -12.24
C LEU A 635 -8.70 37.92 -12.45
N PRO A 636 -8.70 38.80 -11.43
CA PRO A 636 -9.27 40.14 -11.52
C PRO A 636 -8.38 41.13 -12.30
N ALA A 637 -9.03 42.06 -13.00
CA ALA A 637 -8.49 42.87 -14.10
C ALA A 637 -7.62 44.10 -13.73
N SER A 638 -6.95 44.15 -12.57
CA SER A 638 -6.30 45.40 -12.14
C SER A 638 -4.94 45.22 -11.47
N SER A 639 -3.85 45.16 -12.24
CA SER A 639 -2.57 45.74 -11.81
C SER A 639 -1.62 46.03 -13.00
N ARG A 640 -1.16 47.28 -13.09
CA ARG A 640 -0.39 47.86 -14.21
C ARG A 640 1.09 47.43 -14.28
N SER A 641 1.60 46.64 -13.35
CA SER A 641 3.02 46.23 -13.33
C SER A 641 3.38 45.12 -14.33
N PHE A 642 2.42 44.66 -15.14
CA PHE A 642 2.59 43.54 -16.07
C PHE A 642 3.11 43.93 -17.47
N HIS A 643 2.94 45.19 -17.90
CA HIS A 643 3.26 45.58 -19.29
C HIS A 643 4.75 45.56 -19.62
N GLY A 644 5.64 45.78 -18.65
CA GLY A 644 7.10 45.71 -18.88
C GLY A 644 7.63 44.31 -19.14
N ARG A 645 6.93 43.26 -18.70
CA ARG A 645 7.32 41.86 -18.89
C ARG A 645 6.74 41.22 -20.16
N MET A 646 5.73 41.83 -20.79
CA MET A 646 5.13 41.32 -22.03
C MET A 646 5.98 41.57 -23.28
N ASN A 647 6.71 42.68 -23.37
CA ASN A 647 7.48 43.03 -24.57
C ASN A 647 8.69 42.11 -24.84
N ASN A 648 9.11 41.31 -23.86
CA ASN A 648 10.17 40.30 -24.06
C ASN A 648 9.63 38.97 -24.62
N LEU A 649 8.29 38.80 -24.67
CA LEU A 649 7.63 37.57 -25.13
C LEU A 649 7.32 37.61 -26.63
N ASP A 650 6.99 38.79 -27.18
CA ASP A 650 6.71 38.97 -28.60
C ASP A 650 7.98 38.84 -29.47
N GLY A 651 9.15 39.21 -28.92
CA GLY A 651 10.46 38.98 -29.57
C GLY A 651 10.80 37.49 -29.70
N GLN A 652 10.43 36.68 -28.71
CA GLN A 652 10.64 35.22 -28.72
C GLN A 652 9.68 34.51 -29.70
N LEU A 653 8.48 35.05 -29.90
CA LEU A 653 7.51 34.56 -30.89
C LEU A 653 7.96 34.78 -32.34
N ALA A 654 8.65 35.89 -32.64
CA ALA A 654 9.17 36.18 -33.98
C ALA A 654 10.34 35.24 -34.38
N GLU A 655 11.17 34.84 -33.42
CA GLU A 655 12.29 33.92 -33.63
C GLU A 655 11.81 32.49 -33.94
N ILE A 656 10.75 32.06 -33.26
CA ILE A 656 10.09 30.76 -33.50
C ILE A 656 9.43 30.71 -34.88
N GLN A 657 8.87 31.82 -35.35
CA GLN A 657 8.27 31.90 -36.70
C GLN A 657 9.31 31.83 -37.82
N ARG A 658 10.51 32.42 -37.64
CA ARG A 658 11.64 32.25 -38.58
C ARG A 658 12.06 30.79 -38.68
N TRP A 659 12.16 30.11 -37.55
CA TRP A 659 12.58 28.71 -37.46
C TRP A 659 11.64 27.75 -38.22
N PHE A 660 10.32 28.01 -38.23
CA PHE A 660 9.34 27.20 -38.97
C PHE A 660 9.32 27.42 -40.49
N VAL A 661 9.85 28.55 -40.97
CA VAL A 661 10.01 28.82 -42.41
C VAL A 661 11.26 28.09 -42.94
N GLU A 662 12.34 28.08 -42.15
CA GLU A 662 13.58 27.35 -42.46
C GLU A 662 13.36 25.83 -42.46
N GLU A 663 12.57 25.28 -41.53
CA GLU A 663 12.25 23.84 -41.48
C GLU A 663 11.37 23.39 -42.67
N ARG A 664 10.57 24.30 -43.25
CA ARG A 664 9.80 24.03 -44.48
C ARG A 664 10.70 23.96 -45.71
N GLN A 665 11.67 24.86 -45.83
CA GLN A 665 12.64 24.83 -46.93
C GLN A 665 13.49 23.54 -46.91
N VAL A 666 13.93 23.10 -45.73
CA VAL A 666 14.68 21.84 -45.56
C VAL A 666 13.86 20.60 -45.93
N ASN A 667 12.53 20.64 -45.76
CA ASN A 667 11.64 19.55 -46.16
C ASN A 667 11.32 19.55 -47.66
N GLU A 668 11.30 20.72 -48.31
CA GLU A 668 11.14 20.83 -49.77
C GLU A 668 12.41 20.39 -50.52
N GLU A 669 13.61 20.67 -49.99
CA GLU A 669 14.88 20.17 -50.54
C GLU A 669 14.98 18.63 -50.42
N LYS A 670 14.52 18.06 -49.30
CA LYS A 670 14.43 16.61 -49.12
C LYS A 670 13.43 15.98 -50.10
N ARG A 671 12.30 16.65 -50.36
CA ARG A 671 11.29 16.21 -51.34
C ARG A 671 11.88 16.10 -52.76
N GLN A 672 12.69 17.07 -53.18
CA GLN A 672 13.38 17.05 -54.48
C GLN A 672 14.48 15.97 -54.56
N ILE A 673 15.14 15.66 -53.43
CA ILE A 673 16.12 14.57 -53.35
C ILE A 673 15.45 13.19 -53.44
N PHE A 674 14.21 13.05 -52.92
CA PHE A 674 13.45 11.79 -52.93
C PHE A 674 12.75 11.50 -54.25
N GLU A 675 12.28 12.52 -54.97
CA GLU A 675 11.73 12.38 -56.34
C GLU A 675 12.78 11.86 -57.34
N LYS A 676 14.07 12.08 -57.09
CA LYS A 676 15.18 11.65 -57.95
C LYS A 676 15.50 10.14 -57.87
N ASN A 677 14.98 9.42 -56.86
CA ASN A 677 15.41 8.05 -56.52
C ASN A 677 14.36 6.94 -56.75
N GLY A 678 13.25 7.24 -57.43
CA GLY A 678 12.44 6.26 -58.17
C GLY A 678 12.05 4.95 -57.45
N ARG A 679 11.43 5.01 -56.25
CA ARG A 679 10.78 3.82 -55.66
C ARG A 679 9.37 4.13 -55.15
N ASP A 680 8.45 3.26 -55.58
CA ASP A 680 7.00 3.18 -55.33
C ASP A 680 6.43 4.06 -54.22
N LEU A 681 5.92 5.23 -54.60
CA LEU A 681 5.19 6.15 -53.74
C LEU A 681 3.75 5.69 -53.43
N GLU A 682 3.10 4.93 -54.30
CA GLU A 682 1.65 4.64 -54.21
C GLU A 682 1.27 3.80 -52.98
N LYS A 683 2.07 2.78 -52.64
CA LYS A 683 1.81 1.90 -51.49
C LYS A 683 2.10 2.56 -50.13
N LEU A 684 3.00 3.55 -50.09
CA LEU A 684 3.29 4.32 -48.88
C LEU A 684 2.31 5.49 -48.70
N GLN A 685 1.87 6.12 -49.80
CA GLN A 685 0.83 7.17 -49.79
C GLN A 685 -0.52 6.63 -49.29
N LEU A 686 -0.96 5.45 -49.75
CA LEU A 686 -2.23 4.84 -49.31
C LEU A 686 -2.24 4.51 -47.80
N ARG A 687 -1.16 3.91 -47.28
CA ARG A 687 -1.12 3.51 -45.85
C ARG A 687 -0.91 4.67 -44.89
N LEU A 688 -0.18 5.72 -45.25
CA LEU A 688 0.02 6.88 -44.37
C LEU A 688 -1.17 7.85 -44.38
N GLY A 689 -1.86 8.00 -45.52
CA GLY A 689 -3.11 8.75 -45.61
C GLY A 689 -4.23 8.12 -44.78
N GLU A 690 -4.47 6.81 -44.94
CA GLU A 690 -5.51 6.06 -44.23
C GLU A 690 -5.34 6.08 -42.70
N ILE A 691 -4.09 5.99 -42.21
CA ILE A 691 -3.79 6.01 -40.77
C ILE A 691 -4.03 7.41 -40.17
N SER A 692 -3.72 8.47 -40.91
CA SER A 692 -3.90 9.85 -40.43
C SER A 692 -5.38 10.27 -40.41
N ASP A 693 -6.16 9.86 -41.41
CA ASP A 693 -7.59 10.19 -41.50
C ASP A 693 -8.42 9.40 -40.48
N THR A 694 -8.06 8.13 -40.23
CA THR A 694 -8.72 7.30 -39.21
C THR A 694 -8.48 7.85 -37.80
N GLN A 695 -7.26 8.33 -37.50
CA GLN A 695 -6.94 8.94 -36.21
C GLN A 695 -7.58 10.33 -36.03
N LEU A 696 -7.68 11.12 -37.10
CA LEU A 696 -8.32 12.43 -37.09
C LEU A 696 -9.85 12.29 -36.87
N LYS A 697 -10.49 11.34 -37.58
CA LYS A 697 -11.91 11.01 -37.38
C LYS A 697 -12.21 10.50 -35.97
N LEU A 698 -11.38 9.61 -35.42
CA LEU A 698 -11.55 9.09 -34.06
C LEU A 698 -11.44 10.21 -33.02
N THR A 699 -10.49 11.13 -33.19
CA THR A 699 -10.26 12.26 -32.29
C THR A 699 -11.41 13.28 -32.37
N GLN A 700 -11.97 13.52 -33.57
CA GLN A 700 -13.17 14.33 -33.75
C GLN A 700 -14.39 13.69 -33.06
N GLN A 701 -14.64 12.40 -33.27
CA GLN A 701 -15.77 11.68 -32.67
C GLN A 701 -15.71 11.65 -31.14
N ILE A 702 -14.52 11.46 -30.55
CA ILE A 702 -14.34 11.50 -29.09
C ILE A 702 -14.53 12.93 -28.56
N SER A 703 -14.03 13.94 -29.27
CA SER A 703 -14.18 15.34 -28.87
C SER A 703 -15.64 15.81 -28.94
N GLU A 704 -16.39 15.35 -29.96
CA GLU A 704 -17.82 15.61 -30.10
C GLU A 704 -18.64 14.91 -29.02
N LEU A 705 -18.33 13.64 -28.68
CA LEU A 705 -18.96 12.93 -27.57
C LEU A 705 -18.72 13.64 -26.24
N TYR A 706 -17.48 14.07 -25.99
CA TYR A 706 -17.12 14.82 -24.79
C TYR A 706 -17.90 16.14 -24.68
N LEU A 707 -18.02 16.89 -25.79
CA LEU A 707 -18.83 18.11 -25.83
C LEU A 707 -20.31 17.85 -25.59
N GLN A 708 -20.87 16.76 -26.13
CA GLN A 708 -22.27 16.36 -25.89
C GLN A 708 -22.50 15.99 -24.42
N ILE A 709 -21.58 15.26 -23.79
CA ILE A 709 -21.65 14.91 -22.36
C ILE A 709 -21.55 16.17 -21.51
N VAL A 710 -20.60 17.07 -21.81
CA VAL A 710 -20.46 18.34 -21.09
C VAL A 710 -21.69 19.24 -21.24
N GLN A 711 -22.35 19.26 -22.41
CA GLN A 711 -23.62 19.98 -22.60
C GLN A 711 -24.76 19.36 -21.78
N LEU A 712 -24.86 18.02 -21.74
CA LEU A 712 -25.85 17.30 -20.93
C LEU A 712 -25.66 17.54 -19.42
N LEU A 713 -24.41 17.68 -18.99
CA LEU A 713 -24.03 17.98 -17.60
C LEU A 713 -24.08 19.48 -17.28
N SER A 714 -24.20 20.36 -18.28
CA SER A 714 -24.31 21.80 -18.05
C SER A 714 -25.65 22.13 -17.39
N GLY A 715 -25.61 22.94 -16.33
CA GLY A 715 -26.81 23.27 -15.55
C GLY A 715 -27.40 22.10 -14.75
N ILE A 716 -26.65 21.00 -14.54
CA ILE A 716 -27.15 19.85 -13.76
C ILE A 716 -27.56 20.24 -12.32
N GLN A 717 -26.98 21.31 -11.78
CA GLN A 717 -27.29 21.88 -10.47
C GLN A 717 -28.72 22.43 -10.36
N SER A 718 -29.42 22.66 -11.48
CA SER A 718 -30.80 23.16 -11.51
C SER A 718 -31.83 22.10 -11.96
N LYS A 719 -31.45 20.82 -12.04
CA LYS A 719 -32.32 19.74 -12.54
C LYS A 719 -32.80 18.81 -11.42
N SER A 720 -34.00 18.26 -11.57
CA SER A 720 -34.58 17.33 -10.59
C SER A 720 -33.91 15.96 -10.63
N ALA A 721 -34.03 15.16 -9.56
CA ALA A 721 -33.42 13.82 -9.48
C ALA A 721 -33.84 12.89 -10.63
N GLN A 722 -35.10 13.00 -11.09
CA GLN A 722 -35.58 12.23 -12.24
C GLN A 722 -34.91 12.68 -13.54
N GLN A 723 -34.75 13.99 -13.75
CA GLN A 723 -34.06 14.54 -14.92
C GLN A 723 -32.56 14.20 -14.91
N ILE A 724 -31.94 14.12 -13.74
CA ILE A 724 -30.55 13.68 -13.57
C ILE A 724 -30.41 12.20 -13.91
N SER A 725 -31.37 11.36 -13.49
CA SER A 725 -31.40 9.94 -13.85
C SER A 725 -31.58 9.73 -15.36
N GLU A 726 -32.43 10.54 -16.00
CA GLU A 726 -32.62 10.53 -17.45
C GLU A 726 -31.34 10.95 -18.19
N ILE A 727 -30.67 12.01 -17.72
CA ILE A 727 -29.37 12.45 -18.26
C ILE A 727 -28.29 11.38 -18.08
N HIS A 728 -28.27 10.71 -16.92
CA HIS A 728 -27.34 9.61 -16.67
C HIS A 728 -27.57 8.45 -17.66
N SER A 729 -28.83 8.07 -17.87
CA SER A 729 -29.19 7.02 -18.84
C SER A 729 -28.88 7.43 -20.29
N GLU A 730 -29.06 8.71 -20.64
CA GLU A 730 -28.72 9.26 -21.95
C GLU A 730 -27.21 9.29 -22.20
N ILE A 731 -26.41 9.71 -21.20
CA ILE A 731 -24.95 9.67 -21.26
C ILE A 731 -24.46 8.23 -21.42
N GLN A 732 -25.03 7.30 -20.66
CA GLN A 732 -24.69 5.89 -20.73
C GLN A 732 -25.02 5.31 -22.12
N THR A 733 -26.19 5.62 -22.67
CA THR A 733 -26.61 5.17 -24.01
C THR A 733 -25.70 5.75 -25.10
N LYS A 734 -25.36 7.05 -25.03
CA LYS A 734 -24.45 7.70 -25.98
C LYS A 734 -23.03 7.13 -25.92
N LEU A 735 -22.53 6.82 -24.72
CA LEU A 735 -21.25 6.14 -24.55
C LEU A 735 -21.27 4.73 -25.13
N GLU A 736 -22.33 3.96 -24.87
CA GLU A 736 -22.48 2.60 -25.39
C GLU A 736 -22.58 2.59 -26.92
N GLN A 737 -23.33 3.52 -27.52
CA GLN A 737 -23.40 3.69 -28.97
C GLN A 737 -22.05 4.08 -29.57
N GLN A 738 -21.35 5.06 -28.97
CA GLN A 738 -20.04 5.48 -29.48
C GLN A 738 -19.01 4.37 -29.36
N ILE A 739 -19.04 3.59 -28.27
CA ILE A 739 -18.17 2.42 -28.11
C ILE A 739 -18.47 1.39 -29.21
N LEU A 740 -19.75 1.11 -29.51
CA LEU A 740 -20.13 0.19 -30.58
C LEU A 740 -19.67 0.67 -31.97
N GLU A 741 -19.81 1.96 -32.27
CA GLU A 741 -19.40 2.57 -33.54
C GLU A 741 -17.87 2.63 -33.69
N LEU A 742 -17.15 2.85 -32.59
CA LEU A 742 -15.69 2.95 -32.57
C LEU A 742 -15.02 1.57 -32.56
N SER A 743 -15.75 0.51 -32.18
CA SER A 743 -15.25 -0.88 -32.04
C SER A 743 -14.54 -1.42 -33.30
N PRO A 744 -15.05 -1.25 -34.53
CA PRO A 744 -14.38 -1.78 -35.73
C PRO A 744 -13.11 -0.99 -36.11
N SER A 745 -13.05 0.30 -35.74
CA SER A 745 -11.89 1.18 -35.98
C SER A 745 -10.79 1.07 -34.92
N LEU A 746 -11.13 0.64 -33.69
CA LEU A 746 -10.19 0.50 -32.57
C LEU A 746 -9.33 -0.77 -32.62
N GLU A 747 -9.76 -1.82 -33.32
CA GLU A 747 -8.95 -3.04 -33.51
C GLU A 747 -7.58 -2.78 -34.17
N ARG A 748 -7.38 -1.64 -34.85
CA ARG A 748 -6.15 -1.34 -35.62
C ARG A 748 -5.10 -0.50 -34.90
N SER A 749 -5.30 0.01 -33.68
CA SER A 749 -4.31 0.92 -33.04
C SER A 749 -4.19 0.81 -31.52
N GLN A 750 -3.69 -0.35 -31.07
CA GLN A 750 -3.28 -0.69 -29.70
C GLN A 750 -2.43 0.39 -28.97
N LYS A 751 -1.70 1.25 -29.70
CA LYS A 751 -0.77 2.25 -29.10
C LYS A 751 -1.48 3.49 -28.50
N SER A 752 -2.72 3.76 -28.92
CA SER A 752 -3.54 4.84 -28.35
C SER A 752 -4.27 4.37 -27.09
N LEU A 753 -4.70 3.10 -27.06
CA LEU A 753 -5.20 2.41 -25.88
C LEU A 753 -4.16 2.40 -24.75
N ASP A 754 -2.90 2.04 -25.05
CA ASP A 754 -1.80 2.03 -24.05
C ASP A 754 -1.53 3.42 -23.42
N ARG A 755 -1.74 4.51 -24.18
CA ARG A 755 -1.55 5.90 -23.71
C ARG A 755 -2.73 6.41 -22.88
N MET A 756 -3.95 6.02 -23.24
CA MET A 756 -5.12 6.28 -22.39
C MET A 756 -4.98 5.50 -21.08
N GLU A 757 -4.60 4.22 -21.12
CA GLU A 757 -4.40 3.41 -19.91
C GLU A 757 -3.34 4.00 -18.96
N SER A 758 -2.24 4.55 -19.48
CA SER A 758 -1.20 5.21 -18.67
C SER A 758 -1.61 6.60 -18.13
N ALA A 759 -2.46 7.33 -18.86
CA ALA A 759 -3.06 8.58 -18.39
C ALA A 759 -4.19 8.33 -17.37
N LEU A 760 -4.88 7.20 -17.47
CA LEU A 760 -5.88 6.76 -16.52
C LEU A 760 -5.19 6.16 -15.27
N SER A 761 -4.07 5.42 -15.38
CA SER A 761 -3.36 4.82 -14.24
C SER A 761 -2.60 5.82 -13.35
N THR A 762 -2.37 7.04 -13.82
CA THR A 762 -1.80 8.15 -13.03
C THR A 762 -2.86 8.95 -12.27
N ILE A 763 -4.14 8.73 -12.60
CA ILE A 763 -5.27 9.20 -11.82
C ILE A 763 -5.57 8.10 -10.80
N ASN A 764 -5.23 8.32 -9.53
CA ASN A 764 -5.71 7.45 -8.47
C ASN A 764 -7.24 7.63 -8.38
N TYR A 765 -7.99 6.80 -9.13
CA TYR A 765 -9.44 6.92 -9.26
C TYR A 765 -10.14 6.81 -7.92
N GLU A 766 -9.62 6.04 -6.97
CA GLU A 766 -10.18 6.00 -5.62
C GLU A 766 -9.96 7.31 -4.88
N GLN A 767 -8.77 7.91 -4.97
CA GLN A 767 -8.52 9.22 -4.37
C GLN A 767 -9.29 10.33 -5.09
N LEU A 768 -9.46 10.24 -6.42
CA LEU A 768 -10.26 11.19 -7.19
C LEU A 768 -11.75 11.02 -6.85
N ILE A 769 -12.26 9.79 -6.74
CA ILE A 769 -13.65 9.50 -6.37
C ILE A 769 -13.91 9.89 -4.91
N ARG A 770 -13.03 9.54 -3.97
CA ARG A 770 -13.11 9.99 -2.57
C ARG A 770 -13.00 11.51 -2.48
N GLY A 771 -12.11 12.13 -3.26
CA GLY A 771 -11.97 13.57 -3.37
C GLY A 771 -13.21 14.25 -3.93
N MET A 772 -13.82 13.67 -4.97
CA MET A 772 -15.09 14.14 -5.56
C MET A 772 -16.26 13.94 -4.60
N GLN A 773 -16.37 12.77 -3.94
CA GLN A 773 -17.37 12.49 -2.90
C GLN A 773 -17.24 13.45 -1.73
N TRP A 774 -16.01 13.75 -1.30
CA TRP A 774 -15.73 14.75 -0.27
C TRP A 774 -16.13 16.15 -0.72
N CYS A 775 -15.77 16.56 -1.93
CA CYS A 775 -16.18 17.86 -2.49
C CYS A 775 -17.72 17.95 -2.64
N MET A 776 -18.38 16.88 -3.07
CA MET A 776 -19.85 16.84 -3.21
C MET A 776 -20.57 16.84 -1.85
N SER A 777 -20.09 16.06 -0.88
CA SER A 777 -20.59 16.05 0.50
C SER A 777 -20.39 17.41 1.14
N THR A 778 -19.20 18.00 0.99
CA THR A 778 -18.88 19.35 1.48
C THR A 778 -19.79 20.37 0.82
N ALA A 779 -19.93 20.37 -0.50
CA ALA A 779 -20.80 21.32 -1.19
C ALA A 779 -22.28 21.18 -0.80
N THR A 780 -22.75 19.98 -0.48
CA THR A 780 -24.13 19.75 -0.01
C THR A 780 -24.29 20.29 1.41
N LEU A 781 -23.44 19.83 2.33
CA LEU A 781 -23.45 20.25 3.73
C LEU A 781 -23.26 21.76 3.86
N HIS A 782 -22.22 22.32 3.24
CA HIS A 782 -21.88 23.74 3.34
C HIS A 782 -22.93 24.64 2.69
N ARG A 783 -23.64 24.16 1.67
CA ARG A 783 -24.76 24.91 1.12
C ARG A 783 -25.90 25.02 2.14
N GLU A 784 -26.21 23.95 2.85
CA GLU A 784 -27.19 23.97 3.95
C GLU A 784 -26.70 24.82 5.13
N SER A 785 -25.42 24.68 5.48
CA SER A 785 -24.81 25.34 6.63
C SER A 785 -24.59 26.84 6.42
N PHE A 786 -24.14 27.27 5.23
CA PHE A 786 -23.61 28.63 5.03
C PHE A 786 -24.39 29.48 4.02
N LEU A 787 -25.14 28.91 3.06
CA LEU A 787 -25.74 29.70 1.97
C LEU A 787 -26.60 30.88 2.48
N GLN A 788 -27.35 30.66 3.55
CA GLN A 788 -28.22 31.67 4.17
C GLN A 788 -27.48 32.85 4.84
N TYR A 789 -26.16 32.76 5.00
CA TYR A 789 -25.34 33.79 5.67
C TYR A 789 -24.60 34.70 4.70
N LYS A 790 -24.66 34.44 3.39
CA LYS A 790 -23.98 35.27 2.37
C LYS A 790 -24.45 36.71 2.44
N ASN A 791 -23.54 37.66 2.65
CA ASN A 791 -23.84 39.09 2.79
C ASN A 791 -24.82 39.45 3.93
N LYS A 792 -25.09 38.55 4.87
CA LYS A 792 -26.08 38.76 5.95
C LYS A 792 -25.79 39.99 6.81
N TYR A 793 -24.51 40.38 6.89
CA TYR A 793 -24.02 41.47 7.72
C TYR A 793 -23.36 42.59 6.91
N ALA A 794 -23.73 42.72 5.63
CA ALA A 794 -23.38 43.87 4.80
C ALA A 794 -23.56 45.20 5.55
N GLY A 795 -22.48 45.97 5.66
CA GLY A 795 -22.49 47.28 6.33
C GLY A 795 -22.45 47.26 7.86
N LYS A 796 -22.42 46.08 8.51
CA LYS A 796 -22.39 45.95 9.96
C LYS A 796 -20.97 45.70 10.50
N THR A 797 -20.86 45.79 11.83
CA THR A 797 -19.65 45.43 12.58
C THR A 797 -19.77 44.00 13.10
N VAL A 798 -18.73 43.21 12.91
CA VAL A 798 -18.60 41.85 13.46
C VAL A 798 -17.37 41.80 14.35
N VAL A 799 -17.46 41.07 15.46
CA VAL A 799 -16.38 40.91 16.44
C VAL A 799 -16.08 39.42 16.58
N LEU A 800 -14.84 39.02 16.32
CA LEU A 800 -14.36 37.65 16.50
C LEU A 800 -13.56 37.57 17.80
N CYS A 801 -14.12 36.86 18.79
CA CYS A 801 -13.51 36.69 20.11
C CYS A 801 -12.80 35.33 20.21
N GLY A 802 -11.47 35.37 20.29
CA GLY A 802 -10.64 34.27 20.75
C GLY A 802 -10.54 34.23 22.28
N ALA A 803 -10.05 33.12 22.83
CA ALA A 803 -10.03 32.88 24.28
C ALA A 803 -8.72 33.32 24.97
N ALA A 804 -7.87 34.13 24.33
CA ALA A 804 -6.63 34.58 24.95
C ALA A 804 -6.87 35.69 26.00
N HIS A 805 -5.88 35.94 26.86
CA HIS A 805 -5.99 36.89 27.97
C HIS A 805 -6.39 38.31 27.56
N SER A 806 -6.04 38.77 26.35
CA SER A 806 -6.43 40.11 25.89
C SER A 806 -7.95 40.32 25.80
N LEU A 807 -8.74 39.23 25.76
CA LEU A 807 -10.21 39.29 25.83
C LEU A 807 -10.73 39.96 27.12
N ASN A 808 -10.01 39.85 28.24
CA ASN A 808 -10.45 40.45 29.51
C ASN A 808 -10.57 41.98 29.47
N TYR A 809 -9.83 42.62 28.56
CA TYR A 809 -9.80 44.07 28.37
C TYR A 809 -10.83 44.57 27.35
N TYR A 810 -11.64 43.68 26.78
CA TYR A 810 -12.63 44.06 25.78
C TYR A 810 -13.94 44.49 26.41
N ASP A 811 -14.45 45.65 26.00
CA ASP A 811 -15.81 46.08 26.28
C ASP A 811 -16.69 45.90 25.02
N PRO A 812 -17.84 45.21 25.13
CA PRO A 812 -18.66 44.85 23.96
C PRO A 812 -19.11 46.08 23.15
N ILE A 813 -18.88 46.04 21.84
CA ILE A 813 -19.38 47.07 20.92
C ILE A 813 -20.89 46.90 20.72
N GLU A 814 -21.67 47.92 21.07
CA GLU A 814 -23.13 47.91 20.96
C GLU A 814 -23.59 47.72 19.51
N GLY A 815 -24.53 46.80 19.29
CA GLY A 815 -25.09 46.50 17.97
C GLY A 815 -24.17 45.73 17.01
N ALA A 816 -22.96 45.37 17.45
CA ALA A 816 -22.10 44.46 16.71
C ALA A 816 -22.59 43.01 16.80
N VAL A 817 -22.20 42.20 15.82
CA VAL A 817 -22.42 40.74 15.83
C VAL A 817 -21.20 40.08 16.46
N HIS A 818 -21.39 39.25 17.50
CA HIS A 818 -20.28 38.63 18.22
C HIS A 818 -20.16 37.14 17.91
N VAL A 819 -18.95 36.71 17.57
CA VAL A 819 -18.59 35.33 17.23
C VAL A 819 -17.54 34.83 18.23
N ALA A 820 -17.84 33.77 18.97
CA ALA A 820 -16.90 33.12 19.89
C ALA A 820 -16.17 31.94 19.23
N LEU A 821 -14.88 31.82 19.54
CA LEU A 821 -14.04 30.68 19.19
C LEU A 821 -13.81 29.76 20.39
N ASN A 822 -14.07 28.47 20.25
CA ASN A 822 -13.92 27.46 21.31
C ASN A 822 -14.50 27.97 22.64
N ARG A 823 -13.70 28.09 23.70
CA ARG A 823 -14.13 28.47 25.06
C ARG A 823 -14.39 29.98 25.26
N ALA A 824 -14.25 30.82 24.24
CA ALA A 824 -14.50 32.27 24.35
C ALA A 824 -15.96 32.61 24.71
N PHE A 825 -16.91 31.70 24.47
CA PHE A 825 -18.32 31.91 24.80
C PHE A 825 -18.60 32.05 26.31
N LEU A 826 -17.64 31.68 27.16
CA LEU A 826 -17.72 31.84 28.62
C LEU A 826 -17.55 33.31 29.07
N TYR A 827 -17.17 34.21 28.16
CA TYR A 827 -17.01 35.63 28.49
C TYR A 827 -18.37 36.29 28.73
N ASP A 828 -18.70 36.48 30.00
CA ASP A 828 -20.03 36.86 30.48
C ASP A 828 -20.47 38.28 30.08
N LYS A 829 -19.52 39.17 29.75
CA LYS A 829 -19.83 40.51 29.24
C LYS A 829 -20.43 40.49 27.84
N VAL A 830 -20.23 39.43 27.05
CA VAL A 830 -20.72 39.32 25.68
C VAL A 830 -21.80 38.27 25.58
N ASN A 831 -22.93 38.66 25.01
CA ASN A 831 -23.95 37.71 24.59
C ASN A 831 -23.71 37.32 23.11
N PHE A 832 -23.15 36.15 22.86
CA PHE A 832 -22.69 35.75 21.52
C PHE A 832 -23.83 35.36 20.58
N ASP A 833 -23.71 35.79 19.32
CA ASP A 833 -24.61 35.40 18.23
C ASP A 833 -24.17 34.08 17.58
N TYR A 834 -22.85 33.83 17.55
CA TYR A 834 -22.26 32.63 16.95
C TYR A 834 -21.18 32.00 17.83
N ILE A 835 -21.09 30.67 17.80
CA ILE A 835 -19.98 29.93 18.42
C ILE A 835 -19.40 28.95 17.39
N PHE A 836 -18.09 28.97 17.19
CA PHE A 836 -17.36 28.00 16.36
C PHE A 836 -16.51 27.08 17.24
N VAL A 837 -16.67 25.77 17.06
CA VAL A 837 -15.90 24.72 17.75
C VAL A 837 -15.44 23.68 16.75
N GLN A 838 -14.23 23.14 16.93
CA GLN A 838 -13.66 22.17 16.00
C GLN A 838 -13.19 20.86 16.65
N ASP A 839 -12.54 20.92 17.81
CA ASP A 839 -11.99 19.73 18.48
C ASP A 839 -12.74 19.45 19.79
N PHE A 840 -13.17 18.20 20.00
CA PHE A 840 -13.95 17.80 21.17
C PHE A 840 -13.15 17.91 22.47
N GLU A 841 -11.87 17.56 22.43
CA GLU A 841 -10.94 17.68 23.54
C GLU A 841 -10.88 19.12 24.09
N GLY A 842 -10.80 20.11 23.18
CA GLY A 842 -10.69 21.53 23.55
C GLY A 842 -11.91 22.13 24.24
N ILE A 843 -13.05 21.44 24.21
CA ILE A 843 -14.31 21.84 24.87
C ILE A 843 -14.82 20.82 25.89
N ALA A 844 -14.11 19.72 26.14
CA ALA A 844 -14.59 18.60 26.96
C ALA A 844 -15.03 19.04 28.38
N HIS A 845 -14.37 20.06 28.94
CA HIS A 845 -14.59 20.61 30.28
C HIS A 845 -15.73 21.64 30.37
N VAL A 846 -16.34 22.02 29.23
CA VAL A 846 -17.39 23.04 29.15
C VAL A 846 -18.60 22.55 28.34
N THR A 847 -18.77 21.22 28.27
CA THR A 847 -19.77 20.60 27.40
C THR A 847 -21.20 20.93 27.84
N GLU A 848 -21.47 20.94 29.15
CA GLU A 848 -22.82 21.24 29.64
C GLU A 848 -23.15 22.74 29.50
N GLU A 849 -22.20 23.62 29.79
CA GLU A 849 -22.31 25.07 29.58
C GLU A 849 -22.55 25.38 28.10
N LEU A 850 -21.77 24.78 27.20
CA LEU A 850 -21.92 24.96 25.76
C LEU A 850 -23.28 24.44 25.28
N LYS A 851 -23.76 23.30 25.79
CA LYS A 851 -25.07 22.74 25.44
C LYS A 851 -26.22 23.65 25.90
N GLN A 852 -26.12 24.19 27.11
CA GLN A 852 -27.12 25.07 27.71
C GLN A 852 -27.07 26.50 27.17
N TYR A 853 -25.94 26.95 26.61
CA TYR A 853 -25.82 28.31 26.09
C TYR A 853 -26.86 28.58 25.00
N LYS A 854 -27.76 29.53 25.27
CA LYS A 854 -28.79 30.01 24.32
C LYS A 854 -28.52 31.41 23.80
N GLY A 855 -27.68 32.18 24.50
CA GLY A 855 -27.28 33.54 24.14
C GLY A 855 -28.39 34.38 23.48
N ASN A 856 -28.04 35.13 22.43
CA ASN A 856 -28.99 35.86 21.58
C ASN A 856 -29.60 34.96 20.48
N ASN A 857 -30.22 33.84 20.86
CA ASN A 857 -30.56 32.73 19.94
C ASN A 857 -29.31 32.24 19.18
N CYS A 858 -28.22 32.06 19.92
CA CYS A 858 -26.89 31.75 19.40
C CYS A 858 -26.91 30.54 18.45
N VAL A 859 -26.28 30.71 17.28
CA VAL A 859 -26.05 29.63 16.31
C VAL A 859 -24.68 29.01 16.57
N LYS A 860 -24.62 27.68 16.66
CA LYS A 860 -23.38 26.93 16.93
C LYS A 860 -22.91 26.22 15.68
N PHE A 861 -21.64 26.34 15.34
CA PHE A 861 -20.99 25.68 14.21
C PHE A 861 -19.93 24.71 14.71
N PHE A 862 -20.11 23.42 14.43
CA PHE A 862 -19.21 22.34 14.85
C PHE A 862 -18.49 21.72 13.65
N GLY A 863 -17.16 21.73 13.69
CA GLY A 863 -16.31 21.15 12.66
C GLY A 863 -16.36 19.61 12.63
N THR A 864 -16.10 19.03 11.46
CA THR A 864 -15.91 17.58 11.28
C THR A 864 -14.45 17.27 10.96
N GLN A 865 -13.89 16.22 11.56
CA GLN A 865 -12.48 15.82 11.42
C GLN A 865 -12.35 14.40 10.80
N ASN A 866 -13.36 13.93 10.07
CA ASN A 866 -13.36 12.67 9.30
C ASN A 866 -12.93 11.41 10.09
N GLY A 867 -13.27 11.34 11.38
CA GLY A 867 -13.07 10.13 12.18
C GLY A 867 -11.65 9.94 12.73
N TRP A 868 -10.85 11.01 12.82
CA TRP A 868 -9.54 10.97 13.45
C TRP A 868 -9.64 10.74 14.97
N ASN A 869 -8.76 9.86 15.48
CA ASN A 869 -8.74 9.35 16.86
C ASN A 869 -8.92 10.45 17.93
N GLY A 870 -10.07 10.42 18.64
CA GLY A 870 -10.28 11.12 19.91
C GLY A 870 -10.67 12.60 19.85
N LYS A 871 -10.49 13.30 18.72
CA LYS A 871 -10.77 14.76 18.59
C LYS A 871 -12.08 15.11 17.88
N GLU A 872 -12.70 14.16 17.19
CA GLU A 872 -13.99 14.36 16.51
C GLU A 872 -15.11 14.71 17.51
N ILE A 873 -15.88 15.76 17.21
CA ILE A 873 -17.09 16.09 18.01
C ILE A 873 -18.19 15.07 17.68
N PRO A 874 -18.65 14.26 18.66
CA PRO A 874 -19.65 13.23 18.41
C PRO A 874 -20.92 13.79 17.79
N VAL A 875 -21.46 13.09 16.78
CA VAL A 875 -22.70 13.50 16.07
C VAL A 875 -23.85 13.69 17.06
N THR A 876 -24.02 12.75 18.00
CA THR A 876 -25.03 12.81 19.05
C THR A 876 -24.92 14.06 19.92
N TYR A 877 -23.70 14.51 20.21
CA TYR A 877 -23.46 15.72 20.98
C TYR A 877 -23.75 17.00 20.16
N ALA A 878 -23.39 17.01 18.88
CA ALA A 878 -23.73 18.11 17.97
C ALA A 878 -25.26 18.29 17.83
N GLU A 879 -26.01 17.19 17.72
CA GLU A 879 -27.47 17.19 17.70
C GLU A 879 -28.08 17.75 19.00
N GLN A 880 -27.56 17.31 20.15
CA GLN A 880 -27.99 17.84 21.46
C GLN A 880 -27.75 19.35 21.60
N CYS A 881 -26.66 19.84 21.01
CA CYS A 881 -26.34 21.27 20.98
C CYS A 881 -27.14 22.04 19.92
N ARG A 882 -27.85 21.36 19.02
CA ARG A 882 -28.47 21.91 17.80
C ARG A 882 -27.46 22.66 16.94
N ALA A 883 -26.25 22.11 16.82
CA ALA A 883 -25.16 22.72 16.09
C ALA A 883 -25.23 22.40 14.58
N ILE A 884 -24.87 23.38 13.76
CA ILE A 884 -24.69 23.26 12.32
C ILE A 884 -23.29 22.67 12.05
N ARG A 885 -23.18 21.70 11.15
CA ARG A 885 -21.91 21.01 10.86
C ARG A 885 -21.15 21.69 9.71
N PHE A 886 -19.83 21.66 9.74
CA PHE A 886 -19.00 22.09 8.61
C PHE A 886 -17.72 21.26 8.45
N ASN A 887 -17.29 21.08 7.20
CA ASN A 887 -16.03 20.46 6.83
C ASN A 887 -14.87 21.46 6.71
N THR A 888 -13.65 21.01 7.01
CA THR A 888 -12.40 21.75 6.75
C THR A 888 -11.50 21.02 5.75
N ASP A 889 -10.46 21.69 5.25
CA ASP A 889 -9.53 21.17 4.24
C ASP A 889 -8.40 20.29 4.79
N LEU A 890 -8.24 20.24 6.11
CA LEU A 890 -7.32 19.32 6.77
C LEU A 890 -7.82 17.89 6.54
N PHE A 891 -7.12 17.15 5.68
CA PHE A 891 -7.35 15.76 5.24
C PHE A 891 -8.33 15.51 4.07
N GLY A 892 -8.23 16.32 3.01
CA GLY A 892 -8.70 15.96 1.68
C GLY A 892 -7.55 15.77 0.68
N ILE A 893 -7.31 14.53 0.25
CA ILE A 893 -6.43 14.13 -0.88
C ILE A 893 -4.92 14.35 -0.60
N ASN A 894 -4.25 13.30 -0.11
CA ASN A 894 -2.78 13.03 -0.15
C ASN A 894 -2.00 12.88 1.16
N ASN A 895 -2.57 12.84 2.37
CA ASN A 895 -1.77 12.68 3.61
C ASN A 895 -0.57 13.66 3.73
N ASN A 896 -0.51 14.71 2.90
CA ASN A 896 0.51 15.73 2.92
C ASN A 896 -0.06 16.90 3.70
N LEU A 897 0.44 17.07 4.92
CA LEU A 897 0.06 18.11 5.89
C LEU A 897 0.41 19.55 5.45
N THR A 898 0.62 19.81 4.14
CA THR A 898 1.31 21.02 3.64
C THR A 898 0.46 22.00 2.82
N HIS A 899 -0.83 21.76 2.57
CA HIS A 899 -1.62 22.60 1.65
C HIS A 899 -3.04 22.94 2.15
N SER A 900 -3.15 23.78 3.19
CA SER A 900 -4.41 24.43 3.57
C SER A 900 -4.61 25.73 2.76
N GLU A 901 -5.84 25.98 2.27
CA GLU A 901 -6.20 27.10 1.39
C GLU A 901 -7.48 27.81 1.86
N LEU A 902 -7.53 29.14 1.68
CA LEU A 902 -8.70 29.95 2.04
C LEU A 902 -9.77 29.91 0.93
N ALA A 903 -11.00 29.62 1.32
CA ALA A 903 -12.16 29.55 0.43
C ALA A 903 -12.92 30.89 0.39
N TYR A 904 -13.08 31.45 -0.81
CA TYR A 904 -13.92 32.65 -1.02
C TYR A 904 -15.42 32.33 -0.94
N ASP A 905 -15.85 31.23 -1.55
CA ASP A 905 -17.24 30.77 -1.47
C ASP A 905 -17.37 29.56 -0.56
N ILE A 906 -17.54 29.83 0.74
CA ILE A 906 -17.64 28.79 1.76
C ILE A 906 -18.93 27.98 1.69
N ALA A 907 -19.92 28.37 0.87
CA ALA A 907 -21.12 27.56 0.69
C ALA A 907 -20.89 26.34 -0.20
N THR A 908 -19.73 26.27 -0.87
CA THR A 908 -19.41 25.17 -1.81
C THR A 908 -18.03 24.56 -1.61
N TYR A 909 -17.16 25.16 -0.79
CA TYR A 909 -15.78 24.73 -0.59
C TYR A 909 -15.45 24.49 0.89
N PRO A 910 -14.62 23.47 1.22
CA PRO A 910 -14.17 23.25 2.58
C PRO A 910 -13.45 24.49 3.13
N LEU A 911 -13.58 24.72 4.45
CA LEU A 911 -12.93 25.85 5.09
C LEU A 911 -11.45 25.58 5.34
N GLY A 912 -10.60 26.53 5.01
CA GLY A 912 -9.18 26.50 5.37
C GLY A 912 -8.98 26.44 6.89
N ASN A 913 -8.39 25.36 7.40
CA ASN A 913 -8.18 25.15 8.83
C ASN A 913 -6.93 25.87 9.37
N PHE A 914 -5.80 25.72 8.67
CA PHE A 914 -4.50 26.28 9.11
C PHE A 914 -4.15 25.99 10.59
N PHE A 915 -4.61 24.85 11.09
CA PHE A 915 -4.47 24.41 12.48
C PHE A 915 -5.07 25.36 13.53
N SER A 916 -6.02 26.23 13.17
CA SER A 916 -6.69 27.08 14.16
C SER A 916 -8.13 27.36 13.75
N ILE A 917 -9.07 27.16 14.69
CA ILE A 917 -10.50 27.43 14.51
C ILE A 917 -10.78 28.90 14.14
N ALA A 918 -9.84 29.80 14.38
CA ALA A 918 -9.95 31.19 13.94
C ALA A 918 -10.12 31.30 12.42
N PHE A 919 -9.41 30.50 11.61
CA PHE A 919 -9.44 30.65 10.15
C PHE A 919 -10.75 30.16 9.50
N PRO A 920 -11.35 29.02 9.91
CA PRO A 920 -12.70 28.67 9.49
C PRO A 920 -13.74 29.75 9.88
N ALA A 921 -13.68 30.25 11.11
CA ALA A 921 -14.61 31.28 11.57
C ALA A 921 -14.43 32.62 10.83
N LEU A 922 -13.19 33.01 10.53
CA LEU A 922 -12.88 34.22 9.76
C LEU A 922 -13.41 34.16 8.32
N GLN A 923 -13.31 33.00 7.67
CA GLN A 923 -13.90 32.81 6.34
C GLN A 923 -15.43 32.93 6.38
N PHE A 924 -16.07 32.45 7.45
CA PHE A 924 -17.49 32.71 7.71
C PHE A 924 -17.79 34.19 7.92
N VAL A 925 -17.01 34.89 8.76
CA VAL A 925 -17.18 36.33 9.00
C VAL A 925 -17.07 37.10 7.69
N LEU A 926 -16.03 36.86 6.88
CA LEU A 926 -15.88 37.49 5.57
C LEU A 926 -17.05 37.18 4.63
N TYR A 927 -17.54 35.94 4.59
CA TYR A 927 -18.68 35.54 3.75
C TYR A 927 -19.98 36.28 4.12
N THR A 928 -20.11 36.77 5.36
CA THR A 928 -21.22 37.64 5.77
C THR A 928 -21.09 39.09 5.31
N ASN A 929 -19.94 39.46 4.75
CA ASN A 929 -19.57 40.74 4.13
C ASN A 929 -19.68 41.98 5.05
N PRO A 930 -19.11 41.98 6.27
CA PRO A 930 -19.20 43.11 7.19
C PRO A 930 -18.37 44.32 6.70
N ALA A 931 -18.76 45.51 7.16
CA ALA A 931 -17.94 46.72 6.94
C ALA A 931 -16.72 46.75 7.86
N LYS A 932 -16.84 46.21 9.08
CA LYS A 932 -15.75 46.17 10.07
C LYS A 932 -15.68 44.82 10.78
N VAL A 933 -14.47 44.32 10.99
CA VAL A 933 -14.16 43.13 11.76
C VAL A 933 -13.17 43.47 12.86
N TYR A 934 -13.59 43.29 14.11
CA TYR A 934 -12.72 43.43 15.28
C TYR A 934 -12.20 42.06 15.72
N LEU A 935 -10.88 41.91 15.80
CA LEU A 935 -10.21 40.73 16.34
C LEU A 935 -9.88 40.98 17.81
N VAL A 936 -10.48 40.21 18.71
CA VAL A 936 -10.34 40.35 20.16
C VAL A 936 -9.88 39.02 20.75
N GLY A 937 -8.87 38.98 21.62
CA GLY A 937 -8.46 37.70 22.25
C GLY A 937 -7.80 36.72 21.28
N ASN A 938 -7.29 37.18 20.13
CA ASN A 938 -6.62 36.36 19.11
C ASN A 938 -5.09 36.52 19.21
N ASP A 939 -4.53 36.23 20.37
CA ASP A 939 -3.15 36.62 20.71
C ASP A 939 -2.08 35.66 20.18
N PHE A 940 -2.42 34.40 19.91
CA PHE A 940 -1.53 33.31 19.46
C PHE A 940 -0.17 33.19 20.21
N ALA A 941 -0.03 33.79 21.39
CA ALA A 941 1.14 33.74 22.26
C ALA A 941 0.91 32.73 23.41
N PRO A 942 1.96 32.13 24.01
CA PRO A 942 1.84 31.14 25.07
C PRO A 942 1.51 31.78 26.44
N THR A 943 0.62 32.79 26.45
CA THR A 943 0.31 33.57 27.65
C THR A 943 -0.83 32.99 28.48
N GLY A 944 -1.56 32.00 27.96
CA GLY A 944 -2.72 31.34 28.63
C GLY A 944 -4.08 31.79 28.08
N TYR A 945 -5.17 31.30 28.69
CA TYR A 945 -6.56 31.66 28.34
C TYR A 945 -7.16 32.64 29.33
N PHE A 946 -8.15 33.43 28.91
CA PHE A 946 -8.81 34.44 29.76
C PHE A 946 -9.51 33.87 31.02
N THR A 947 -9.83 32.57 31.04
CA THR A 947 -10.35 31.84 32.22
C THR A 947 -9.57 30.55 32.44
N ASN A 948 -9.27 30.24 33.72
CA ASN A 948 -8.71 28.94 34.16
C ASN A 948 -9.77 27.98 34.72
N LEU A 949 -11.05 28.14 34.35
CA LEU A 949 -12.11 27.31 34.89
C LEU A 949 -11.96 25.85 34.42
N ASN A 950 -11.79 24.94 35.39
CA ASN A 950 -11.82 23.47 35.27
C ASN A 950 -10.67 22.78 34.50
N SER A 951 -9.56 23.45 34.18
CA SER A 951 -8.36 22.77 33.66
C SER A 951 -7.54 22.17 34.81
N THR A 952 -7.25 20.86 34.77
CA THR A 952 -6.37 20.23 35.76
C THR A 952 -4.92 20.68 35.54
N ARG A 953 -4.08 20.61 36.59
CA ARG A 953 -2.66 20.99 36.51
C ARG A 953 -1.90 20.21 35.42
N GLU A 954 -2.24 18.94 35.25
CA GLU A 954 -1.76 18.06 34.17
C GLU A 954 -2.16 18.53 32.77
N GLN A 955 -3.37 19.06 32.59
CA GLN A 955 -3.86 19.55 31.30
C GLN A 955 -3.18 20.87 30.90
N ILE A 956 -2.89 21.73 31.89
CA ILE A 956 -2.11 22.95 31.68
C ILE A 956 -0.68 22.59 31.23
N GLU A 957 -0.07 21.57 31.85
CA GLU A 957 1.27 21.09 31.49
C GLU A 957 1.30 20.37 30.12
N HIS A 958 0.25 19.64 29.72
CA HIS A 958 0.13 19.00 28.40
C HIS A 958 -0.06 20.01 27.26
N GLU A 959 -0.88 21.06 27.48
CA GLU A 959 -1.09 22.12 26.49
C GLU A 959 0.18 22.97 26.26
N ASP A 960 1.04 23.12 27.28
CA ASP A 960 2.33 23.82 27.15
C ASP A 960 3.37 22.96 26.39
N ASP A 961 3.40 21.64 26.61
CA ASP A 961 4.29 20.71 25.89
C ASP A 961 3.95 20.62 24.39
N ASP A 962 2.67 20.56 24.00
CA ASP A 962 2.25 20.51 22.59
C ASP A 962 2.50 21.83 21.83
N LYS A 963 2.34 22.98 22.51
CA LYS A 963 2.64 24.31 21.93
C LYS A 963 4.13 24.49 21.66
N ILE A 964 5.00 23.98 22.54
CA ILE A 964 6.46 24.08 22.40
C ILE A 964 7.01 23.12 21.33
N LYS A 965 6.35 21.97 21.11
CA LYS A 965 6.90 20.86 20.31
C LYS A 965 6.58 20.90 18.81
N TYR A 966 5.53 21.62 18.39
CA TYR A 966 5.06 21.59 16.99
C TYR A 966 4.85 22.95 16.30
N TRP A 967 4.90 24.08 17.02
CA TRP A 967 4.39 25.36 16.52
C TRP A 967 5.42 26.47 16.73
N SER A 968 6.29 26.72 15.74
CA SER A 968 7.08 27.95 15.77
C SER A 968 6.17 29.15 15.52
N HIS A 969 6.36 30.23 16.27
CA HIS A 969 5.62 31.49 16.13
C HIS A 969 5.56 31.96 14.66
N ASP A 970 6.66 31.76 13.91
CA ASP A 970 6.80 32.13 12.50
C ASP A 970 5.83 31.40 11.56
N TYR A 971 5.44 30.17 11.87
CA TYR A 971 4.60 29.36 10.98
C TYR A 971 3.14 29.83 10.99
N ILE A 972 2.59 30.11 12.16
CA ILE A 972 1.22 30.63 12.31
C ILE A 972 1.13 32.10 11.89
N TRP A 973 2.19 32.88 12.13
CA TRP A 973 2.32 34.22 11.58
C TRP A 973 2.15 34.24 10.05
N GLY A 974 2.78 33.30 9.35
CA GLY A 974 2.64 33.13 7.90
C GLY A 974 1.19 32.90 7.43
N PHE A 975 0.37 32.20 8.22
CA PHE A 975 -1.04 31.98 7.89
C PHE A 975 -1.90 33.22 8.08
N TRP A 976 -1.61 34.03 9.10
CA TRP A 976 -2.27 35.32 9.28
C TRP A 976 -1.93 36.31 8.17
N ILE A 977 -0.69 36.32 7.67
CA ILE A 977 -0.32 37.10 6.46
C ILE A 977 -1.12 36.62 5.25
N LYS A 978 -1.20 35.30 5.04
CA LYS A 978 -2.00 34.71 3.94
C LYS A 978 -3.48 35.11 4.03
N PHE A 979 -4.03 35.15 5.25
CA PHE A 979 -5.40 35.63 5.48
C PHE A 979 -5.56 37.13 5.24
N TYR A 980 -4.62 37.96 5.69
CA TYR A 980 -4.63 39.41 5.40
C TYR A 980 -4.67 39.69 3.90
N ASP A 981 -3.78 39.04 3.13
CA ASP A 981 -3.71 39.20 1.68
C ASP A 981 -5.00 38.74 1.00
N PHE A 982 -5.59 37.64 1.47
CA PHE A 982 -6.86 37.13 0.99
C PHE A 982 -8.02 38.10 1.28
N ALA A 983 -8.16 38.57 2.53
CA ALA A 983 -9.19 39.51 2.92
C ALA A 983 -9.09 40.81 2.09
N LYS A 984 -7.88 41.34 1.92
CA LYS A 984 -7.63 42.54 1.11
C LYS A 984 -7.97 42.35 -0.37
N ALA A 985 -7.70 41.17 -0.93
CA ALA A 985 -7.95 40.89 -2.33
C ALA A 985 -9.44 40.69 -2.65
N TYR A 986 -10.17 40.02 -1.76
CA TYR A 986 -11.55 39.58 -2.02
C TYR A 986 -12.63 40.36 -1.27
N TYR A 987 -12.27 41.01 -0.16
CA TYR A 987 -13.14 41.83 0.70
C TYR A 987 -12.47 43.18 1.02
N PRO A 988 -12.08 43.97 0.00
CA PRO A 988 -11.30 45.20 0.18
C PRO A 988 -12.04 46.28 0.98
N ASP A 989 -13.38 46.21 1.03
CA ASP A 989 -14.24 47.14 1.75
C ASP A 989 -14.46 46.76 3.22
N THR A 990 -13.95 45.60 3.67
CA THR A 990 -14.01 45.17 5.07
C THR A 990 -12.76 45.65 5.81
N GLU A 991 -12.93 46.54 6.79
CA GLU A 991 -11.83 47.00 7.66
C GLU A 991 -11.58 45.98 8.78
N PHE A 992 -10.33 45.55 8.96
CA PHE A 992 -9.91 44.69 10.08
C PHE A 992 -9.18 45.51 11.14
N ILE A 993 -9.60 45.34 12.39
CA ILE A 993 -9.05 46.04 13.55
C ILE A 993 -8.67 45.01 14.61
N SER A 994 -7.41 45.01 15.02
CA SER A 994 -6.95 44.20 16.15
C SER A 994 -7.10 44.99 17.44
N VAL A 995 -7.87 44.47 18.40
CA VAL A 995 -8.06 45.10 19.72
C VAL A 995 -7.08 44.51 20.71
N ASN A 996 -6.25 45.36 21.31
CA ASN A 996 -5.21 44.98 22.25
C ASN A 996 -4.28 43.85 21.73
N PRO A 997 -3.75 43.92 20.50
CA PRO A 997 -3.00 42.82 19.91
C PRO A 997 -1.70 42.54 20.64
N VAL A 998 -1.45 41.25 20.90
CA VAL A 998 -0.16 40.73 21.38
C VAL A 998 0.71 40.30 20.21
N ALA A 999 0.40 39.16 19.55
CA ALA A 999 1.18 38.71 18.39
C ALA A 999 0.80 39.47 17.11
N LEU A 1000 -0.49 39.74 16.86
CA LEU A 1000 -1.01 40.36 15.62
C LEU A 1000 -0.67 41.84 15.41
N LYS A 1001 0.21 42.40 16.25
CA LYS A 1001 0.55 43.82 16.24
C LYS A 1001 1.08 44.26 14.88
N GLY A 1002 0.48 45.29 14.32
CA GLY A 1002 0.88 45.90 13.05
C GLY A 1002 0.51 45.10 11.78
N LEU A 1003 -0.09 43.91 11.89
CA LEU A 1003 -0.61 43.20 10.73
C LEU A 1003 -1.96 43.77 10.26
N PHE A 1004 -2.80 44.17 11.22
CA PHE A 1004 -4.04 44.92 11.00
C PHE A 1004 -3.94 46.28 11.67
N ARG A 1005 -4.99 47.10 11.58
CA ARG A 1005 -5.04 48.36 12.32
C ARG A 1005 -5.19 48.03 13.81
N ASP A 1006 -4.23 48.47 14.62
CA ASP A 1006 -4.25 48.23 16.06
C ASP A 1006 -5.09 49.30 16.79
N GLU A 1007 -5.98 48.87 17.68
CA GLU A 1007 -6.69 49.73 18.63
C GLU A 1007 -6.48 49.23 20.05
N TYR A 1008 -6.17 50.14 20.97
CA TYR A 1008 -5.89 49.81 22.37
C TYR A 1008 -6.96 50.43 23.28
N THR A 1009 -7.54 49.60 24.12
CA THR A 1009 -8.49 50.02 25.16
C THR A 1009 -7.76 50.73 26.31
N GLU A 1010 -8.44 51.67 26.97
CA GLU A 1010 -7.83 52.45 28.08
C GLU A 1010 -7.37 51.55 29.24
N CYS A 1011 -8.15 50.50 29.56
CA CYS A 1011 -7.80 49.53 30.59
C CYS A 1011 -6.55 48.73 30.23
N TYR A 1012 -6.40 48.34 28.96
CA TYR A 1012 -5.19 47.65 28.49
C TYR A 1012 -3.95 48.54 28.56
N LEU A 1013 -4.06 49.80 28.12
CA LEU A 1013 -2.95 50.76 28.18
C LEU A 1013 -2.52 51.09 29.61
N LYS A 1014 -3.45 51.05 30.57
CA LYS A 1014 -3.15 51.24 31.99
C LYS A 1014 -2.31 50.09 32.56
N ASP A 1015 -2.60 48.87 32.15
CA ASP A 1015 -1.91 47.66 32.63
C ASP A 1015 -0.65 47.33 31.81
N HIS A 1016 -0.50 47.92 30.60
CA HIS A 1016 0.61 47.72 29.66
C HIS A 1016 1.20 49.07 29.14
N PRO A 1017 1.74 49.93 30.03
CA PRO A 1017 2.19 51.28 29.70
C PRO A 1017 3.34 51.33 28.67
N GLU A 1018 4.12 50.25 28.53
CA GLU A 1018 5.17 50.09 27.52
C GLU A 1018 4.64 50.18 26.08
N THR A 1019 3.37 49.87 25.87
CA THR A 1019 2.70 49.91 24.57
C THR A 1019 2.59 51.34 24.03
N VAL A 1020 2.51 52.34 24.92
CA VAL A 1020 2.39 53.77 24.57
C VAL A 1020 3.69 54.31 23.96
N HIS A 1021 4.86 53.85 24.42
CA HIS A 1021 6.16 54.36 23.94
C HIS A 1021 6.50 53.93 22.50
N ASN A 1022 6.06 52.75 22.07
CA ASN A 1022 6.33 52.23 20.72
C ASN A 1022 5.36 52.76 19.65
N SER A 1023 4.27 53.42 20.02
CA SER A 1023 3.28 53.95 19.06
C SER A 1023 3.72 55.22 18.32
N LYS A 1024 4.73 55.95 18.85
CA LYS A 1024 5.24 57.19 18.25
C LYS A 1024 6.35 57.01 17.21
N GLU A 1025 6.93 55.82 17.08
CA GLU A 1025 8.04 55.57 16.15
C GLU A 1025 7.64 54.87 14.83
N ASN A 1026 6.39 54.38 14.70
CA ASN A 1026 5.91 53.64 13.52
C ASN A 1026 4.68 54.30 12.85
N HIS A 1027 4.75 55.60 12.55
CA HIS A 1027 3.80 56.29 11.67
C HIS A 1027 4.40 56.61 10.31
#